data_AF-A0A821UDS2-F1
#
_entry.id   AF-A0A821UDS2-F1
#
_cell.length_a   1.000
_cell.length_b   1.000
_cell.length_c   1.000
_cell.angle_alpha   90.00
_cell.angle_beta   90.00
_cell.angle_gamma   90.00
#
_symmetry.space_group_name_H-M   'P 1'
#
loop_
_entity.id
_entity.type
_entity.pdbx_description
1 polymer ?
#
loop_
_entity_poly.entity_id
_entity_poly.type
_entity_poly.pdbx_seq_one_letter_code
_entity_poly.pdbx_strand_id
1 'polypeptide(L)'
;SSIKMAVATISDEDFDTNNDDRYLEFFCLIWLDDNINAKETRDTEQNLRSIINNLKKFQDVKQCQEFIERRSQNDRLILIVSGQLGKKIIPCIHQIRQVISVYVYCMNKKSNEAWACKFAKVKGVEIDLDKLVSRIKTDHKIQKKVEEPLSINIFTASADSGTSTMEVNGEFVFSQVLIDCLLRLKSTQVDTKELINHCKNVYEDNQIELSNISEFQQDYSPKKVLRWYTRESFFYKTLNAALRTQNIHLIFLFRSFIADLHQQLQDYQAKHRLRVYRSQVISNDELKILKQSLGQLISINSFFSTSTDYWKALSFLDLSDASGDLERILFEIKADPKIVTTQPFADISKHSEFSDEAEVLFMIGSIFRLKSIKRDENQVWIIQMTLCNDDEHDLKQVLTYMKQQIGSGETNLRTLGKVLCRMGKFDLAEKYLKRLLKELPSNHPLISSVYEDLGQLASQTGHFNMSVQWHQKSLAFKNEIELSTNSNINEIKTFSTKSIPSTHSKEKTKRIQDSVSITGGHTSDNQLNCPYGIYVDDDNQSIFIADWGNHRIVEWKCDTKNSQVVAGGNGNGNRMDQLSFPTGVIVDKKDDSLIICDWGNRRVVRWPRRNSTNVLTLISNIRCSHLAMDNDGDLYVSDTEKHEVKRWKKGQRDGTTVAGGNGKGYSLNQLDTPSYIFVDQDYAIYISDENNHRVMKWINGTKEGRLVAGGQGDGNSLTQLSRPAGVIVDQLGRVYVSDSRNHRIMRWSKGSKDGSIVAGGNGKTGQPNELNGPNGLSFDRQGNLYVASQGNHLIQKFSVD
;
A
#
# COMPACT_ATOMS: atom_id res chain seq x y z
N SER A 1 43.33 -49.28 25.07
CA SER A 1 44.72 -48.98 24.73
C SER A 1 44.75 -47.57 24.14
N SER A 2 45.02 -46.56 24.98
CA SER A 2 46.29 -45.79 25.00
C SER A 2 46.39 -44.88 23.76
N ILE A 3 46.47 -43.55 23.80
CA ILE A 3 47.42 -42.62 24.49
C ILE A 3 46.80 -41.19 24.35
N LYS A 4 46.44 -40.43 25.40
CA LYS A 4 47.16 -39.39 26.19
C LYS A 4 47.85 -38.21 25.45
N MET A 5 47.44 -37.00 25.87
CA MET A 5 48.14 -35.68 25.94
C MET A 5 48.41 -34.84 24.67
N ALA A 6 47.80 -33.66 24.63
CA ALA A 6 48.50 -32.39 24.89
C ALA A 6 47.48 -31.27 25.15
N VAL A 7 47.30 -30.94 26.44
CA VAL A 7 46.74 -29.66 26.87
C VAL A 7 47.92 -28.71 26.93
N ALA A 8 47.97 -27.73 26.04
CA ALA A 8 48.82 -26.57 26.17
C ALA A 8 47.95 -25.42 26.67
N THR A 9 47.98 -25.23 27.99
CA THR A 9 47.65 -23.95 28.63
C THR A 9 48.70 -22.93 28.18
N ILE A 10 48.27 -21.91 27.44
CA ILE A 10 49.00 -20.66 27.29
C ILE A 10 48.08 -19.56 27.82
N SER A 11 48.56 -19.00 28.92
CA SER A 11 48.26 -17.76 29.63
C SER A 11 47.34 -16.74 28.98
N ASP A 12 46.39 -16.27 29.80
CA ASP A 12 45.94 -14.87 29.85
C ASP A 12 47.16 -13.94 29.91
N GLU A 13 47.44 -13.22 28.83
CA GLU A 13 48.03 -11.87 28.77
C GLU A 13 48.30 -11.56 27.28
N ASP A 14 47.95 -10.33 26.87
CA ASP A 14 48.12 -9.74 25.52
C ASP A 14 47.18 -10.20 24.40
N PHE A 15 45.86 -10.00 24.58
CA PHE A 15 45.04 -9.58 23.44
C PHE A 15 45.05 -8.05 23.36
N ASP A 16 45.97 -7.56 22.52
CA ASP A 16 46.03 -6.20 22.03
C ASP A 16 44.61 -5.72 21.61
N THR A 17 44.14 -4.67 22.26
CA THR A 17 42.77 -4.11 22.16
C THR A 17 42.57 -3.28 20.89
N ASN A 18 43.19 -3.67 19.78
CA ASN A 18 43.17 -2.90 18.52
C ASN A 18 42.73 -3.75 17.32
N ASN A 19 41.59 -4.44 17.42
CA ASN A 19 40.99 -5.14 16.27
C ASN A 19 39.55 -4.69 15.98
N ASP A 20 39.29 -3.40 16.17
CA ASP A 20 37.98 -2.76 15.93
C ASP A 20 37.79 -2.30 14.46
N ASP A 21 38.34 -3.08 13.53
CA ASP A 21 38.77 -2.59 12.21
C ASP A 21 37.91 -3.08 11.01
N ARG A 22 36.70 -3.60 11.24
CA ARG A 22 35.88 -4.30 10.22
C ARG A 22 34.61 -3.60 9.73
N TYR A 23 34.57 -2.27 9.49
CA TYR A 23 33.25 -1.70 9.17
C TYR A 23 33.16 -0.42 8.30
N LEU A 24 33.20 -0.61 6.98
CA LEU A 24 32.72 0.35 5.97
C LEU A 24 31.77 -0.36 4.96
N GLU A 25 30.70 -0.99 5.46
CA GLU A 25 29.96 -2.01 4.70
C GLU A 25 28.92 -1.48 3.70
N PHE A 26 28.64 -0.17 3.69
CA PHE A 26 27.56 0.43 2.89
C PHE A 26 28.02 1.31 1.72
N PHE A 27 29.33 1.38 1.49
CA PHE A 27 29.90 2.14 0.38
C PHE A 27 30.34 1.21 -0.74
N CYS A 28 30.02 1.59 -1.98
CA CYS A 28 30.74 1.03 -3.12
C CYS A 28 32.02 1.85 -3.29
N LEU A 29 33.16 1.22 -3.00
CA LEU A 29 34.47 1.79 -3.28
C LEU A 29 34.81 1.51 -4.73
N ILE A 30 35.02 2.57 -5.48
CA ILE A 30 35.43 2.51 -6.87
C ILE A 30 36.90 2.89 -6.93
N TRP A 31 37.73 1.99 -7.41
CA TRP A 31 39.14 2.26 -7.67
C TRP A 31 39.36 2.37 -9.18
N LEU A 32 39.70 3.59 -9.62
CA LEU A 32 40.05 3.91 -11.00
C LEU A 32 41.53 4.25 -11.11
N ASP A 33 42.30 3.34 -11.67
CA ASP A 33 43.75 3.46 -11.75
C ASP A 33 44.28 2.72 -13.00
N ASP A 34 45.30 3.29 -13.62
CA ASP A 34 45.94 2.80 -14.84
C ASP A 34 46.76 1.51 -14.61
N ASN A 35 47.16 1.23 -13.37
CA ASN A 35 48.00 0.07 -12.99
C ASN A 35 47.33 -0.92 -12.04
N ILE A 36 45.99 -1.03 -12.06
CA ILE A 36 45.19 -1.87 -11.15
C ILE A 36 45.64 -3.34 -11.02
N ASN A 37 46.25 -3.93 -12.05
CA ASN A 37 46.63 -5.35 -12.07
C ASN A 37 48.10 -5.62 -11.73
N ALA A 38 48.86 -4.60 -11.27
CA ALA A 38 50.25 -4.78 -10.86
C ALA A 38 50.39 -5.65 -9.59
N LYS A 39 51.56 -6.25 -9.38
CA LYS A 39 51.80 -7.09 -8.19
C LYS A 39 51.72 -6.28 -6.90
N GLU A 40 52.13 -5.01 -6.96
CA GLU A 40 52.14 -4.04 -5.85
C GLU A 40 50.72 -3.57 -5.45
N THR A 41 49.72 -3.66 -6.34
CA THR A 41 48.33 -3.30 -6.03
C THR A 41 47.54 -4.41 -5.36
N ARG A 42 48.06 -5.65 -5.28
CA ARG A 42 47.38 -6.79 -4.61
C ARG A 42 47.33 -6.64 -3.10
N ASP A 43 48.44 -6.24 -2.47
CA ASP A 43 48.49 -5.99 -1.03
C ASP A 43 47.60 -4.79 -0.67
N THR A 44 47.58 -3.80 -1.55
CA THR A 44 46.68 -2.64 -1.44
C THR A 44 45.21 -3.03 -1.50
N GLU A 45 44.87 -3.88 -2.46
CA GLU A 45 43.53 -4.42 -2.61
C GLU A 45 43.12 -5.22 -1.37
N GLN A 46 44.03 -6.01 -0.79
CA GLN A 46 43.76 -6.78 0.43
C GLN A 46 43.51 -5.88 1.66
N ASN A 47 44.27 -4.79 1.81
CA ASN A 47 44.08 -3.80 2.88
C ASN A 47 42.80 -2.95 2.68
N LEU A 48 42.42 -2.63 1.44
CA LEU A 48 41.13 -1.98 1.16
C LEU A 48 39.95 -2.94 1.36
N ARG A 49 40.16 -4.24 1.12
CA ARG A 49 39.15 -5.29 1.32
C ARG A 49 38.95 -5.67 2.78
N SER A 50 39.92 -5.43 3.66
CA SER A 50 39.70 -5.60 5.11
C SER A 50 38.72 -4.57 5.67
N ILE A 51 38.51 -3.47 4.93
CA ILE A 51 37.68 -2.35 5.39
C ILE A 51 36.36 -2.23 4.60
N ILE A 52 36.33 -2.58 3.31
CA ILE A 52 35.17 -2.37 2.41
C ILE A 52 34.79 -3.66 1.67
N ASN A 53 33.51 -4.02 1.73
CA ASN A 53 32.97 -5.24 1.12
C ASN A 53 32.71 -5.13 -0.40
N ASN A 54 32.44 -3.93 -0.92
CA ASN A 54 32.09 -3.71 -2.33
C ASN A 54 33.12 -2.82 -3.03
N LEU A 55 34.26 -3.42 -3.38
CA LEU A 55 35.31 -2.79 -4.18
C LEU A 55 35.11 -3.10 -5.67
N LYS A 56 34.95 -2.08 -6.51
CA LYS A 56 34.90 -2.19 -7.97
C LYS A 56 36.07 -1.47 -8.61
N LYS A 57 36.70 -2.12 -9.59
CA LYS A 57 37.95 -1.70 -10.21
C LYS A 57 37.72 -1.33 -11.67
N PHE A 58 38.26 -0.20 -12.11
CA PHE A 58 38.15 0.28 -13.49
C PHE A 58 39.50 0.79 -13.99
N GLN A 59 39.83 0.48 -15.25
CA GLN A 59 40.97 1.07 -15.95
C GLN A 59 40.54 2.14 -16.96
N ASP A 60 39.27 2.08 -17.39
CA ASP A 60 38.69 3.00 -18.37
C ASP A 60 37.76 4.02 -17.70
N VAL A 61 37.98 5.30 -18.00
CA VAL A 61 37.22 6.43 -17.43
C VAL A 61 35.75 6.37 -17.85
N LYS A 62 35.46 6.00 -19.09
CA LYS A 62 34.10 6.01 -19.63
C LYS A 62 33.27 4.89 -19.01
N GLN A 63 33.82 3.69 -18.86
CA GLN A 63 33.18 2.59 -18.14
C GLN A 63 32.91 2.94 -16.68
N CYS A 64 33.88 3.56 -16.01
CA CYS A 64 33.72 4.02 -14.64
C CYS A 64 32.61 5.06 -14.51
N GLN A 65 32.54 6.02 -15.44
CA GLN A 65 31.50 7.05 -15.45
C GLN A 65 30.10 6.43 -15.72
N GLU A 66 29.96 5.58 -16.73
CA GLU A 66 28.69 4.88 -17.01
C GLU A 66 28.23 4.03 -15.82
N PHE A 67 29.17 3.40 -15.10
CA PHE A 67 28.86 2.67 -13.89
C PHE A 67 28.31 3.58 -12.79
N ILE A 68 28.91 4.75 -12.57
CA ILE A 68 28.46 5.73 -11.58
C ILE A 68 27.08 6.29 -11.95
N GLU A 69 26.84 6.63 -13.22
CA GLU A 69 25.60 7.25 -13.68
C GLU A 69 24.40 6.29 -13.66
N ARG A 70 24.62 4.98 -13.82
CA ARG A 70 23.56 3.95 -13.75
C ARG A 70 23.16 3.59 -12.31
N ARG A 71 23.87 4.08 -11.30
CA ARG A 71 23.61 3.76 -9.89
C ARG A 71 22.43 4.54 -9.34
N SER A 72 21.72 3.93 -8.39
CA SER A 72 20.55 4.55 -7.75
C SER A 72 20.98 5.85 -7.05
N GLN A 73 20.09 6.84 -6.97
CA GLN A 73 20.37 8.08 -6.24
C GLN A 73 20.64 7.85 -4.74
N ASN A 74 20.26 6.68 -4.22
CA ASN A 74 20.48 6.29 -2.83
C ASN A 74 21.84 5.60 -2.61
N ASP A 75 22.56 5.23 -3.67
CA ASP A 75 23.87 4.58 -3.56
C ASP A 75 24.93 5.60 -3.11
N ARG A 76 25.82 5.18 -2.20
CA ARG A 76 26.94 6.01 -1.73
C ARG A 76 28.26 5.47 -2.27
N LEU A 77 28.96 6.31 -3.03
CA LEU A 77 30.16 5.95 -3.78
C LEU A 77 31.38 6.68 -3.22
N ILE A 78 32.40 5.90 -2.85
CA ILE A 78 33.73 6.39 -2.49
C ILE A 78 34.64 6.11 -3.70
N LEU A 79 35.43 7.08 -4.12
CA LEU A 79 36.36 6.88 -5.22
C LEU A 79 37.80 6.99 -4.77
N ILE A 80 38.64 6.07 -5.24
CA ILE A 80 40.10 6.20 -5.27
C ILE A 80 40.49 6.35 -6.73
N VAL A 81 41.15 7.46 -7.08
CA VAL A 81 41.55 7.77 -8.46
C VAL A 81 43.04 8.04 -8.55
N SER A 82 43.69 7.56 -9.62
CA SER A 82 45.06 7.99 -9.92
C SER A 82 45.10 9.47 -10.33
N GLY A 83 46.23 10.16 -10.15
CA GLY A 83 46.32 11.59 -10.44
C GLY A 83 45.98 11.96 -11.89
N GLN A 84 46.35 11.12 -12.86
CA GLN A 84 46.06 11.37 -14.29
C GLN A 84 44.60 11.10 -14.65
N LEU A 85 44.04 9.97 -14.18
CA LEU A 85 42.65 9.60 -14.46
C LEU A 85 41.67 10.48 -13.67
N GLY A 86 42.04 10.87 -12.44
CA GLY A 86 41.30 11.82 -11.61
C GLY A 86 41.04 13.14 -12.31
N LYS A 87 42.04 13.69 -13.02
CA LYS A 87 41.90 14.93 -13.81
C LYS A 87 40.85 14.84 -14.92
N LYS A 88 40.57 13.64 -15.40
CA LYS A 88 39.55 13.40 -16.44
C LYS A 88 38.17 13.14 -15.83
N ILE A 89 38.07 12.30 -14.79
CA ILE A 89 36.78 11.86 -14.27
C ILE A 89 36.13 12.84 -13.29
N ILE A 90 36.91 13.46 -12.39
CA ILE A 90 36.36 14.29 -11.30
C ILE A 90 35.48 15.44 -11.83
N PRO A 91 35.86 16.19 -12.88
CA PRO A 91 35.01 17.24 -13.45
C PRO A 91 33.64 16.75 -13.95
N CYS A 92 33.53 15.48 -14.35
CA CYS A 92 32.26 14.90 -14.82
C CYS A 92 31.36 14.44 -13.67
N ILE A 93 31.95 13.98 -12.56
CA ILE A 93 31.20 13.28 -11.50
C ILE A 93 31.06 14.08 -10.20
N HIS A 94 31.79 15.19 -10.02
CA HIS A 94 31.81 15.87 -8.71
C HIS A 94 30.45 16.47 -8.31
N GLN A 95 29.55 16.72 -9.26
CA GLN A 95 28.19 17.19 -8.99
C GLN A 95 27.19 16.04 -8.73
N ILE A 96 27.57 14.79 -9.02
CA ILE A 96 26.72 13.61 -8.86
C ILE A 96 26.54 13.33 -7.37
N ARG A 97 25.29 13.34 -6.88
CA ARG A 97 24.94 13.21 -5.46
C ARG A 97 25.50 11.93 -4.82
N GLN A 98 25.47 10.82 -5.56
CA GLN A 98 25.93 9.50 -5.14
C GLN A 98 27.41 9.49 -4.75
N VAL A 99 28.23 10.32 -5.40
CA VAL A 99 29.65 10.46 -5.07
C VAL A 99 29.76 11.26 -3.78
N ILE A 100 30.23 10.63 -2.70
CA ILE A 100 30.32 11.25 -1.38
C ILE A 100 31.73 11.75 -1.06
N SER A 101 32.74 11.05 -1.56
CA SER A 101 34.15 11.38 -1.32
C SER A 101 35.02 10.82 -2.43
N VAL A 102 36.02 11.60 -2.81
CA VAL A 102 37.05 11.18 -3.77
C VAL A 102 38.41 11.35 -3.10
N TYR A 103 39.25 10.34 -3.23
CA TYR A 103 40.64 10.33 -2.78
C TYR A 103 41.53 10.16 -3.99
N VAL A 104 42.54 11.02 -4.09
CA VAL A 104 43.52 10.96 -5.18
C VAL A 104 44.75 10.22 -4.66
N TYR A 105 45.01 9.04 -5.20
CA TYR A 105 46.21 8.27 -4.89
C TYR A 105 47.26 8.53 -5.97
N CYS A 106 48.36 9.20 -5.63
CA CYS A 106 49.40 9.50 -6.62
C CYS A 106 50.76 9.82 -5.97
N MET A 107 51.85 9.51 -6.67
CA MET A 107 53.22 9.80 -6.20
C MET A 107 53.57 11.30 -6.15
N ASN A 108 52.89 12.13 -6.96
CA ASN A 108 53.20 13.57 -7.07
C ASN A 108 52.13 14.43 -6.38
N LYS A 109 52.22 14.51 -5.04
CA LYS A 109 51.24 15.17 -4.17
C LYS A 109 51.04 16.66 -4.51
N LYS A 110 52.11 17.46 -4.52
CA LYS A 110 52.05 18.93 -4.71
C LYS A 110 51.34 19.36 -5.99
N SER A 111 51.58 18.66 -7.11
CA SER A 111 50.98 18.98 -8.41
C SER A 111 49.47 18.68 -8.45
N ASN A 112 49.01 17.68 -7.69
CA ASN A 112 47.61 17.27 -7.67
C ASN A 112 46.80 17.97 -6.59
N GLU A 113 47.41 18.39 -5.47
CA GLU A 113 46.73 19.13 -4.40
C GLU A 113 46.14 20.47 -4.88
N ALA A 114 46.91 21.26 -5.63
CA ALA A 114 46.46 22.56 -6.15
C ALA A 114 45.27 22.46 -7.13
N TRP A 115 45.09 21.29 -7.76
CA TRP A 115 43.95 21.02 -8.62
C TRP A 115 42.79 20.39 -7.84
N ALA A 116 43.09 19.44 -6.94
CA ALA A 116 42.12 18.72 -6.13
C ALA A 116 41.31 19.64 -5.22
N CYS A 117 41.93 20.69 -4.67
CA CYS A 117 41.27 21.65 -3.77
C CYS A 117 40.12 22.44 -4.43
N LYS A 118 40.00 22.40 -5.77
CA LYS A 118 38.89 23.02 -6.51
C LYS A 118 37.57 22.26 -6.39
N PHE A 119 37.59 21.03 -5.87
CA PHE A 119 36.43 20.15 -5.80
C PHE A 119 36.12 19.77 -4.35
N ALA A 120 34.99 20.25 -3.82
CA ALA A 120 34.59 20.05 -2.42
C ALA A 120 34.48 18.57 -1.98
N LYS A 121 34.27 17.66 -2.94
CA LYS A 121 34.16 16.21 -2.68
C LYS A 121 35.50 15.50 -2.65
N VAL A 122 36.59 16.14 -3.08
CA VAL A 122 37.92 15.56 -2.98
C VAL A 122 38.43 15.77 -1.56
N LYS A 123 38.56 14.66 -0.82
CA LYS A 123 38.91 14.70 0.59
C LYS A 123 40.41 14.81 0.80
N GLY A 124 41.22 14.21 -0.07
CA GLY A 124 42.67 14.27 0.06
C GLY A 124 43.43 13.77 -1.14
N VAL A 125 44.71 14.15 -1.19
CA VAL A 125 45.72 13.58 -2.08
C VAL A 125 46.72 12.83 -1.21
N GLU A 126 46.80 11.52 -1.39
CA GLU A 126 47.69 10.66 -0.60
C GLU A 126 48.72 9.97 -1.47
N ILE A 127 49.92 9.83 -0.90
CA ILE A 127 51.09 9.15 -1.46
C ILE A 127 51.31 7.79 -0.82
N ASP A 128 50.71 7.59 0.36
CA ASP A 128 50.93 6.46 1.24
C ASP A 128 49.62 5.73 1.47
N LEU A 129 49.68 4.40 1.38
CA LEU A 129 48.49 3.58 1.37
C LEU A 129 47.83 3.46 2.73
N ASP A 130 48.63 3.25 3.78
CA ASP A 130 48.10 3.07 5.13
C ASP A 130 47.46 4.38 5.62
N LYS A 131 48.03 5.52 5.22
CA LYS A 131 47.40 6.84 5.42
C LYS A 131 46.11 6.99 4.63
N LEU A 132 46.06 6.55 3.37
CA LEU A 132 44.83 6.58 2.58
C LEU A 132 43.73 5.74 3.24
N VAL A 133 44.05 4.51 3.63
CA VAL A 133 43.13 3.60 4.33
C VAL A 133 42.68 4.19 5.66
N SER A 134 43.61 4.66 6.49
CA SER A 134 43.32 5.32 7.77
C SER A 134 42.43 6.56 7.61
N ARG A 135 42.67 7.34 6.55
CA ARG A 135 41.88 8.53 6.24
C ARG A 135 40.47 8.16 5.76
N ILE A 136 40.33 7.21 4.84
CA ILE A 136 39.03 6.69 4.41
C ILE A 136 38.25 6.17 5.62
N LYS A 137 38.90 5.40 6.50
CA LYS A 137 38.31 4.92 7.75
C LYS A 137 37.85 6.07 8.62
N THR A 138 38.70 7.07 8.87
CA THR A 138 38.39 8.20 9.76
C THR A 138 37.27 9.07 9.20
N ASP A 139 37.35 9.45 7.93
CA ASP A 139 36.38 10.31 7.25
C ASP A 139 34.98 9.64 7.18
N HIS A 140 34.94 8.30 7.13
CA HIS A 140 33.69 7.54 7.06
C HIS A 140 33.30 6.83 8.37
N LYS A 141 34.13 6.92 9.43
CA LYS A 141 33.80 6.44 10.78
C LYS A 141 32.52 7.11 11.30
N ILE A 142 32.32 8.38 10.96
CA ILE A 142 31.10 9.16 11.25
C ILE A 142 29.89 8.56 10.53
N GLN A 143 30.01 8.22 9.24
CA GLN A 143 28.89 7.66 8.46
C GLN A 143 28.60 6.18 8.75
N LYS A 144 29.52 5.46 9.40
CA LYS A 144 29.37 4.09 9.88
C LYS A 144 28.44 3.97 11.10
N LYS A 145 28.49 4.97 12.01
CA LYS A 145 27.57 5.10 13.17
C LYS A 145 26.24 5.78 12.82
N VAL A 146 26.16 6.39 11.63
CA VAL A 146 24.89 6.70 10.97
C VAL A 146 24.34 5.37 10.47
N GLU A 147 23.74 4.58 11.39
CA GLU A 147 23.00 3.38 11.02
C GLU A 147 22.07 3.72 9.85
N GLU A 148 22.11 2.90 8.81
CA GLU A 148 21.31 3.09 7.61
C GLU A 148 19.83 3.33 7.99
N PRO A 149 19.16 4.32 7.37
CA PRO A 149 17.82 4.74 7.75
C PRO A 149 16.88 3.54 7.78
N LEU A 150 16.17 3.36 8.89
CA LEU A 150 15.18 2.29 9.00
C LEU A 150 14.04 2.56 8.00
N SER A 151 13.50 1.49 7.43
CA SER A 151 12.25 1.59 6.66
C SER A 151 11.09 1.80 7.62
N ILE A 152 10.87 3.05 8.01
CA ILE A 152 9.79 3.48 8.91
C ILE A 152 8.55 3.79 8.06
N ASN A 153 7.51 3.00 8.24
CA ASN A 153 6.19 3.29 7.66
C ASN A 153 5.30 3.91 8.73
N ILE A 154 4.73 5.07 8.43
CA ILE A 154 3.84 5.78 9.34
C ILE A 154 2.41 5.71 8.81
N PHE A 155 1.45 5.53 9.71
CA PHE A 155 0.03 5.51 9.36
C PHE A 155 -0.87 5.94 10.52
N THR A 156 -2.03 6.50 10.17
CA THR A 156 -3.07 6.93 11.10
C THR A 156 -4.04 5.79 11.40
N ALA A 157 -4.23 5.49 12.68
CA ALA A 157 -5.38 4.76 13.18
C ALA A 157 -6.10 5.67 14.17
N SER A 158 -7.11 6.39 13.68
CA SER A 158 -8.02 7.15 14.54
C SER A 158 -9.43 6.63 14.32
N ALA A 159 -10.02 6.10 15.39
CA ALA A 159 -11.41 5.63 15.45
C ALA A 159 -12.46 6.71 15.10
N ASP A 160 -12.07 7.99 15.06
CA ASP A 160 -12.94 9.12 14.69
C ASP A 160 -12.80 9.57 13.23
N SER A 161 -11.87 8.98 12.46
CA SER A 161 -11.74 9.20 11.03
C SER A 161 -12.13 7.91 10.33
N GLY A 162 -13.24 7.89 9.61
CA GLY A 162 -13.75 6.73 8.88
C GLY A 162 -12.87 6.25 7.72
N THR A 163 -11.56 6.24 7.88
CA THR A 163 -10.54 6.12 6.85
C THR A 163 -10.63 4.80 6.09
N SER A 164 -10.61 4.90 4.76
CA SER A 164 -10.52 3.78 3.82
C SER A 164 -9.20 3.00 4.02
N THR A 165 -9.20 1.72 3.66
CA THR A 165 -7.99 0.85 3.59
C THR A 165 -6.83 1.42 2.74
N MET A 166 -7.04 2.52 2.01
CA MET A 166 -6.01 3.27 1.28
C MET A 166 -5.39 4.44 2.05
N GLU A 167 -6.05 4.96 3.09
CA GLU A 167 -5.53 6.00 4.00
C GLU A 167 -4.68 5.40 5.12
N VAL A 168 -4.82 4.10 5.37
CA VAL A 168 -3.70 3.33 5.91
C VAL A 168 -2.69 3.18 4.78
N ASN A 169 -1.89 4.22 4.56
CA ASN A 169 -0.72 4.29 3.67
C ASN A 169 -0.53 2.99 2.86
N GLY A 170 -1.14 2.86 1.67
CA GLY A 170 -1.37 1.53 1.04
C GLY A 170 -0.13 0.62 1.00
N GLU A 171 1.06 1.21 0.89
CA GLU A 171 2.35 0.52 1.04
C GLU A 171 2.50 -0.23 2.37
N PHE A 172 2.08 0.32 3.51
CA PHE A 172 2.08 -0.33 4.82
C PHE A 172 1.20 -1.58 4.85
N VAL A 173 -0.08 -1.46 4.45
CA VAL A 173 -1.00 -2.61 4.47
C VAL A 173 -0.49 -3.72 3.56
N PHE A 174 -0.03 -3.37 2.36
CA PHE A 174 0.56 -4.34 1.46
C PHE A 174 1.91 -4.87 1.94
N SER A 175 2.70 -4.10 2.69
CA SER A 175 3.94 -4.58 3.30
C SER A 175 3.66 -5.63 4.38
N GLN A 176 2.70 -5.38 5.27
CA GLN A 176 2.30 -6.33 6.31
C GLN A 176 1.73 -7.61 5.72
N VAL A 177 0.89 -7.46 4.70
CA VAL A 177 0.37 -8.57 3.90
C VAL A 177 1.48 -9.36 3.19
N LEU A 178 2.46 -8.65 2.61
CA LEU A 178 3.60 -9.27 1.93
C LEU A 178 4.44 -10.08 2.92
N ILE A 179 4.76 -9.52 4.09
CA ILE A 179 5.51 -10.21 5.15
C ILE A 179 4.76 -11.48 5.58
N ASP A 180 3.45 -11.37 5.89
CA ASP A 180 2.61 -12.52 6.25
C ASP A 180 2.55 -13.59 5.14
N CYS A 181 2.45 -13.17 3.87
CA CYS A 181 2.48 -14.06 2.72
C CYS A 181 3.82 -14.78 2.60
N LEU A 182 4.94 -14.06 2.74
CA LEU A 182 6.30 -14.61 2.68
C LEU A 182 6.56 -15.62 3.80
N LEU A 183 6.10 -15.34 5.02
CA LEU A 183 6.27 -16.25 6.17
C LEU A 183 5.47 -17.55 6.02
N ARG A 184 4.33 -17.55 5.31
CA ARG A 184 3.52 -18.75 5.04
C ARG A 184 3.96 -19.53 3.80
N LEU A 185 4.79 -18.94 2.94
CA LEU A 185 5.28 -19.55 1.72
C LEU A 185 6.37 -20.58 2.01
N LYS A 186 6.13 -21.83 1.63
CA LYS A 186 7.15 -22.88 1.70
C LYS A 186 8.37 -22.53 0.84
N SER A 187 9.55 -22.80 1.39
CA SER A 187 10.83 -22.66 0.69
C SER A 187 11.29 -23.98 0.11
N THR A 188 11.98 -23.93 -1.02
CA THR A 188 12.53 -25.10 -1.71
C THR A 188 14.06 -25.07 -1.68
N GLN A 189 14.71 -26.21 -1.89
CA GLN A 189 16.18 -26.23 -2.03
C GLN A 189 16.68 -25.39 -3.21
N VAL A 190 15.83 -25.15 -4.23
CA VAL A 190 16.16 -24.27 -5.36
C VAL A 190 16.31 -22.84 -4.89
N ASP A 191 15.43 -22.38 -4.00
CA ASP A 191 15.50 -21.03 -3.40
C ASP A 191 16.78 -20.84 -2.60
N THR A 192 17.14 -21.82 -1.77
CA THR A 192 18.39 -21.76 -1.00
C THR A 192 19.61 -21.69 -1.91
N LYS A 193 19.65 -22.47 -2.99
CA LYS A 193 20.75 -22.41 -3.96
C LYS A 193 20.82 -21.06 -4.68
N GLU A 194 19.66 -20.50 -5.05
CA GLU A 194 19.56 -19.17 -5.66
C GLU A 194 20.10 -18.09 -4.71
N LEU A 195 19.73 -18.13 -3.42
CA LEU A 195 20.25 -17.23 -2.39
C LEU A 195 21.78 -17.33 -2.26
N ILE A 196 22.30 -18.54 -2.11
CA ILE A 196 23.73 -18.76 -1.92
C ILE A 196 24.51 -18.27 -3.14
N ASN A 197 24.04 -18.56 -4.35
CA ASN A 197 24.70 -18.08 -5.56
C ASN A 197 24.65 -16.55 -5.66
N HIS A 198 23.53 -15.92 -5.28
CA HIS A 198 23.45 -14.47 -5.18
C HIS A 198 24.50 -13.93 -4.20
N CYS A 199 24.58 -14.47 -2.99
CA CYS A 199 25.57 -14.06 -2.00
C CYS A 199 27.00 -14.27 -2.49
N LYS A 200 27.32 -15.42 -3.11
CA LYS A 200 28.65 -15.69 -3.68
C LYS A 200 29.03 -14.68 -4.76
N ASN A 201 28.08 -14.23 -5.58
CA ASN A 201 28.32 -13.20 -6.58
C ASN A 201 28.49 -11.81 -5.96
N VAL A 202 27.70 -11.48 -4.93
CA VAL A 202 27.83 -10.21 -4.20
C VAL A 202 29.17 -10.11 -3.48
N TYR A 203 29.61 -11.21 -2.88
CA TYR A 203 30.86 -11.32 -2.12
C TYR A 203 31.96 -12.04 -2.91
N GLU A 204 31.92 -12.00 -4.24
CA GLU A 204 32.83 -12.76 -5.14
C GLU A 204 34.31 -12.54 -4.82
N ASP A 205 34.64 -11.35 -4.34
CA ASP A 205 36.00 -10.96 -4.00
C ASP A 205 36.27 -10.87 -2.48
N ASN A 206 35.34 -11.30 -1.61
CA ASN A 206 35.50 -11.26 -0.16
C ASN A 206 35.66 -12.69 0.41
N GLN A 207 36.92 -13.12 0.59
CA GLN A 207 37.25 -14.48 1.04
C GLN A 207 36.68 -14.83 2.43
N ILE A 208 36.58 -13.85 3.33
CA ILE A 208 36.01 -14.06 4.67
C ILE A 208 34.53 -14.42 4.54
N GLU A 209 33.77 -13.64 3.76
CA GLU A 209 32.35 -13.91 3.56
C GLU A 209 32.10 -15.16 2.71
N LEU A 210 32.97 -15.48 1.74
CA LEU A 210 32.90 -16.76 1.02
C LEU A 210 33.13 -17.97 1.94
N SER A 211 34.01 -17.84 2.94
CA SER A 211 34.19 -18.85 3.98
C SER A 211 32.95 -18.97 4.87
N ASN A 212 32.39 -17.86 5.34
CA ASN A 212 31.14 -17.82 6.12
C ASN A 212 29.96 -18.44 5.35
N ILE A 213 29.84 -18.17 4.04
CA ILE A 213 28.83 -18.78 3.17
C ILE A 213 29.03 -20.30 3.12
N SER A 214 30.27 -20.76 3.00
CA SER A 214 30.59 -22.19 2.94
C SER A 214 30.27 -22.90 4.27
N GLU A 215 30.60 -22.29 5.41
CA GLU A 215 30.21 -22.76 6.75
C GLU A 215 28.69 -22.82 6.88
N PHE A 216 27.98 -21.76 6.48
CA PHE A 216 26.52 -21.72 6.50
C PHE A 216 25.90 -22.84 5.69
N GLN A 217 26.40 -23.13 4.49
CA GLN A 217 25.89 -24.22 3.66
C GLN A 217 26.02 -25.60 4.31
N GLN A 218 27.02 -25.80 5.16
CA GLN A 218 27.31 -27.08 5.80
C GLN A 218 26.62 -27.23 7.17
N ASP A 219 26.60 -26.16 7.97
CA ASP A 219 26.22 -26.21 9.39
C ASP A 219 24.86 -25.56 9.70
N TYR A 220 24.15 -25.01 8.69
CA TYR A 220 22.85 -24.39 8.93
C TYR A 220 21.82 -25.40 9.47
N SER A 221 21.11 -24.98 10.52
CA SER A 221 19.89 -25.62 10.98
C SER A 221 18.95 -24.56 11.57
N PRO A 222 17.62 -24.79 11.58
CA PRO A 222 16.66 -23.85 12.17
C PRO A 222 16.97 -23.47 13.62
N LYS A 223 17.59 -24.36 14.40
CA LYS A 223 18.00 -24.09 15.80
C LYS A 223 19.23 -23.18 15.93
N LYS A 224 19.97 -22.95 14.84
CA LYS A 224 21.19 -22.14 14.82
C LYS A 224 20.97 -20.79 14.12
N VAL A 225 19.76 -20.47 13.68
CA VAL A 225 19.52 -19.27 12.85
C VAL A 225 19.81 -17.97 13.63
N LEU A 226 19.51 -17.91 14.93
CA LEU A 226 19.87 -16.77 15.78
C LEU A 226 21.38 -16.52 15.78
N ARG A 227 22.22 -17.57 15.87
CA ARG A 227 23.68 -17.44 15.80
C ARG A 227 24.13 -16.81 14.49
N TRP A 228 23.45 -17.11 13.38
CA TRP A 228 23.79 -16.53 12.07
C TRP A 228 23.29 -15.09 11.93
N TYR A 229 22.21 -14.74 12.62
CA TYR A 229 21.67 -13.39 12.64
C TYR A 229 22.43 -12.47 13.58
N THR A 230 22.84 -12.94 14.77
CA THR A 230 23.59 -12.12 15.72
C THR A 230 25.07 -12.01 15.38
N ARG A 231 25.56 -12.86 14.47
CA ARG A 231 26.94 -12.82 13.99
C ARG A 231 27.12 -11.82 12.85
N GLU A 232 28.20 -11.03 12.92
CA GLU A 232 28.59 -10.12 11.83
C GLU A 232 29.09 -10.91 10.59
N SER A 233 28.14 -11.35 9.77
CA SER A 233 28.36 -12.20 8.59
C SER A 233 27.46 -11.80 7.43
N PHE A 234 27.71 -12.38 6.24
CA PHE A 234 26.87 -12.20 5.05
C PHE A 234 25.38 -12.35 5.34
N PHE A 235 24.99 -13.23 6.29
CA PHE A 235 23.60 -13.52 6.60
C PHE A 235 22.92 -12.28 7.19
N TYR A 236 23.44 -11.75 8.31
CA TYR A 236 22.94 -10.52 8.93
C TYR A 236 22.95 -9.35 7.95
N LYS A 237 24.08 -9.16 7.24
CA LYS A 237 24.29 -8.02 6.33
C LYS A 237 23.30 -8.03 5.17
N THR A 238 23.20 -9.17 4.48
CA THR A 238 22.36 -9.30 3.28
C THR A 238 20.87 -9.28 3.64
N LEU A 239 20.48 -9.91 4.75
CA LEU A 239 19.09 -9.90 5.20
C LEU A 239 18.64 -8.49 5.59
N ASN A 240 19.38 -7.78 6.44
CA ASN A 240 18.99 -6.44 6.86
C ASN A 240 19.05 -5.43 5.70
N ALA A 241 20.01 -5.58 4.77
CA ALA A 241 20.02 -4.80 3.53
C ALA A 241 18.78 -5.05 2.66
N ALA A 242 18.37 -6.31 2.49
CA ALA A 242 17.18 -6.66 1.73
C ALA A 242 15.89 -6.11 2.36
N LEU A 243 15.76 -6.19 3.69
CA LEU A 243 14.61 -5.69 4.44
C LEU A 243 14.49 -4.17 4.33
N ARG A 244 15.60 -3.45 4.45
CA ARG A 244 15.63 -1.98 4.36
C ARG A 244 15.35 -1.45 2.97
N THR A 245 15.99 -2.03 1.96
CA THR A 245 15.78 -1.65 0.55
C THR A 245 14.46 -2.18 0.00
N GLN A 246 13.69 -2.91 0.81
CA GLN A 246 12.48 -3.62 0.41
C GLN A 246 12.70 -4.45 -0.85
N ASN A 247 13.86 -5.11 -0.95
CA ASN A 247 14.17 -6.01 -2.05
C ASN A 247 13.36 -7.30 -1.90
N ILE A 248 12.12 -7.25 -2.37
CA ILE A 248 11.12 -8.31 -2.25
C ILE A 248 11.69 -9.67 -2.71
N HIS A 249 12.49 -9.69 -3.77
CA HIS A 249 13.04 -10.95 -4.28
C HIS A 249 14.06 -11.57 -3.33
N LEU A 250 14.95 -10.76 -2.74
CA LEU A 250 15.87 -11.26 -1.71
C LEU A 250 15.14 -11.66 -0.43
N ILE A 251 14.14 -10.88 0.01
CA ILE A 251 13.32 -11.24 1.17
C ILE A 251 12.59 -12.57 0.90
N PHE A 252 12.09 -12.79 -0.33
CA PHE A 252 11.54 -14.07 -0.75
C PHE A 252 12.56 -15.20 -0.62
N LEU A 253 13.81 -15.02 -1.05
CA LEU A 253 14.84 -16.04 -0.91
C LEU A 253 15.21 -16.30 0.57
N PHE A 254 15.13 -15.28 1.42
CA PHE A 254 15.36 -15.40 2.86
C PHE A 254 14.16 -15.94 3.66
N ARG A 255 12.98 -16.08 3.06
CA ARG A 255 11.70 -16.28 3.77
C ARG A 255 11.68 -17.44 4.77
N SER A 256 12.30 -18.59 4.44
CA SER A 256 12.38 -19.72 5.38
C SER A 256 13.26 -19.42 6.58
N PHE A 257 14.34 -18.67 6.38
CA PHE A 257 15.25 -18.27 7.46
C PHE A 257 14.61 -17.22 8.37
N ILE A 258 13.80 -16.32 7.80
CA ILE A 258 12.99 -15.38 8.58
C ILE A 258 11.93 -16.15 9.39
N ALA A 259 11.28 -17.16 8.80
CA ALA A 259 10.35 -18.03 9.51
C ALA A 259 11.03 -18.81 10.65
N ASP A 260 12.23 -19.36 10.40
CA ASP A 260 13.04 -20.03 11.43
C ASP A 260 13.42 -19.05 12.55
N LEU A 261 13.81 -17.81 12.22
CA LEU A 261 14.07 -16.75 13.22
C LEU A 261 12.83 -16.47 14.04
N HIS A 262 11.67 -16.33 13.39
CA HIS A 262 10.41 -16.11 14.09
C HIS A 262 10.10 -17.23 15.08
N GLN A 263 10.25 -18.47 14.63
CA GLN A 263 10.02 -19.64 15.48
C GLN A 263 11.01 -19.69 16.65
N GLN A 264 12.30 -19.44 16.39
CA GLN A 264 13.33 -19.48 17.43
C GLN A 264 13.17 -18.34 18.45
N LEU A 265 12.79 -17.14 18.02
CA LEU A 265 12.56 -16.00 18.92
C LEU A 265 11.41 -16.24 19.90
N GLN A 266 10.43 -17.10 19.56
CA GLN A 266 9.35 -17.46 20.48
C GLN A 266 9.88 -18.12 21.77
N ASP A 267 10.99 -18.85 21.71
CA ASP A 267 11.60 -19.49 22.87
C ASP A 267 12.22 -18.48 23.86
N TYR A 268 12.45 -17.24 23.42
CA TYR A 268 13.16 -16.19 24.16
C TYR A 268 12.28 -14.96 24.44
N GLN A 269 10.96 -15.09 24.30
CA GLN A 269 10.04 -13.99 24.55
C GLN A 269 10.12 -13.48 25.99
N ALA A 270 10.17 -12.16 26.14
CA ALA A 270 10.24 -11.52 27.45
C ALA A 270 8.95 -11.76 28.24
N LYS A 271 9.08 -12.08 29.53
CA LYS A 271 7.92 -12.34 30.42
C LYS A 271 7.44 -11.12 31.20
N HIS A 272 8.21 -10.05 31.17
CA HIS A 272 7.97 -8.83 31.91
C HIS A 272 8.08 -7.62 31.00
N ARG A 273 7.50 -6.50 31.44
CA ARG A 273 7.57 -5.24 30.72
C ARG A 273 9.01 -4.76 30.63
N LEU A 274 9.44 -4.41 29.42
CA LEU A 274 10.76 -3.87 29.15
C LEU A 274 10.67 -2.41 28.71
N ARG A 275 11.72 -1.66 29.04
CA ARG A 275 12.06 -0.40 28.37
C ARG A 275 13.39 -0.62 27.67
N VAL A 276 13.40 -0.38 26.37
CA VAL A 276 14.56 -0.62 25.52
C VAL A 276 14.87 0.61 24.68
N TYR A 277 16.11 0.70 24.25
CA TYR A 277 16.68 1.87 23.59
C TYR A 277 17.41 1.47 22.33
N ARG A 278 17.32 2.32 21.31
CA ARG A 278 18.16 2.21 20.11
C ARG A 278 18.50 3.59 19.61
N SER A 279 19.78 3.82 19.41
CA SER A 279 20.24 5.07 18.81
C SER A 279 20.31 4.99 17.30
N GLN A 280 20.06 6.11 16.63
CA GLN A 280 20.22 6.23 15.18
C GLN A 280 20.51 7.68 14.80
N VAL A 281 21.04 7.89 13.60
CA VAL A 281 21.09 9.21 12.97
C VAL A 281 20.12 9.23 11.79
N ILE A 282 19.29 10.25 11.70
CA ILE A 282 18.32 10.43 10.62
C ILE A 282 18.47 11.82 9.99
N SER A 283 17.89 12.02 8.81
CA SER A 283 17.85 13.33 8.17
C SER A 283 16.90 14.30 8.87
N ASN A 284 17.13 15.60 8.68
CA ASN A 284 16.20 16.65 9.12
C ASN A 284 14.77 16.44 8.60
N ASP A 285 14.63 15.94 7.37
CA ASP A 285 13.33 15.66 6.76
C ASP A 285 12.62 14.48 7.43
N GLU A 286 13.32 13.38 7.70
CA GLU A 286 12.77 12.23 8.44
C GLU A 286 12.35 12.64 9.86
N LEU A 287 13.15 13.45 10.54
CA LEU A 287 12.81 13.96 11.88
C LEU A 287 11.57 14.85 11.84
N LYS A 288 11.44 15.68 10.80
CA LYS A 288 10.27 16.54 10.59
C LYS A 288 9.00 15.71 10.36
N ILE A 289 9.10 14.66 9.55
CA ILE A 289 8.01 13.70 9.33
C ILE A 289 7.59 13.06 10.65
N LEU A 290 8.55 12.55 11.45
CA LEU A 290 8.25 11.95 12.75
C LEU A 290 7.57 12.95 13.71
N LYS A 291 8.01 14.21 13.73
CA LYS A 291 7.37 15.27 14.53
C LYS A 291 5.93 15.58 14.10
N GLN A 292 5.62 15.46 12.82
CA GLN A 292 4.26 15.65 12.28
C GLN A 292 3.34 14.44 12.57
N SER A 293 3.91 13.30 12.91
CA SER A 293 3.20 12.03 13.09
C SER A 293 2.99 11.62 14.55
N LEU A 294 3.04 12.58 15.48
CA LEU A 294 2.76 12.30 16.90
C LEU A 294 1.36 11.69 17.08
N GLY A 295 1.27 10.62 17.88
CA GLY A 295 0.04 9.86 18.09
C GLY A 295 -0.26 8.81 17.02
N GLN A 296 0.41 8.85 15.86
CA GLN A 296 0.25 7.89 14.78
C GLN A 296 0.98 6.57 15.07
N LEU A 297 0.66 5.56 14.26
CA LEU A 297 1.29 4.25 14.31
C LEU A 297 2.47 4.19 13.36
N ILE A 298 3.51 3.48 13.80
CA ILE A 298 4.77 3.30 13.12
C ILE A 298 5.04 1.81 13.01
N SER A 299 5.36 1.37 11.81
CA SER A 299 5.84 0.01 11.54
C SER A 299 7.26 0.05 11.04
N ILE A 300 8.05 -0.89 11.54
CA ILE A 300 9.43 -1.08 11.12
C ILE A 300 9.48 -2.39 10.34
N ASN A 301 9.73 -2.31 9.04
CA ASN A 301 9.78 -3.47 8.13
C ASN A 301 11.15 -4.17 8.18
N SER A 302 11.74 -4.26 9.37
CA SER A 302 13.03 -4.90 9.61
C SER A 302 13.05 -5.45 11.02
N PHE A 303 13.94 -6.41 11.29
CA PHE A 303 14.27 -6.75 12.67
C PHE A 303 14.86 -5.52 13.35
N PHE A 304 14.34 -5.19 14.52
CA PHE A 304 14.70 -3.96 15.22
C PHE A 304 15.45 -4.32 16.48
N SER A 305 16.78 -4.29 16.40
CA SER A 305 17.67 -4.60 17.52
C SER A 305 17.73 -3.40 18.46
N THR A 306 17.62 -3.66 19.76
CA THR A 306 17.54 -2.65 20.82
C THR A 306 18.32 -3.14 22.04
N SER A 307 18.68 -2.25 22.95
CA SER A 307 19.33 -2.61 24.20
C SER A 307 18.45 -2.24 25.40
N THR A 308 18.48 -3.04 26.46
CA THR A 308 17.91 -2.63 27.75
C THR A 308 18.76 -1.57 28.48
N ASP A 309 20.02 -1.40 28.08
CA ASP A 309 20.95 -0.41 28.64
C ASP A 309 20.94 0.87 27.79
N TYR A 310 20.53 1.97 28.44
CA TYR A 310 20.49 3.30 27.84
C TYR A 310 21.87 3.79 27.39
N TRP A 311 22.91 3.61 28.22
CA TRP A 311 24.26 4.12 27.94
C TRP A 311 24.95 3.28 26.89
N LYS A 312 24.73 1.96 26.90
CA LYS A 312 25.19 1.08 25.82
C LYS A 312 24.56 1.49 24.50
N ALA A 313 23.23 1.68 24.48
CA ALA A 313 22.53 2.17 23.28
C ALA A 313 23.09 3.52 22.79
N LEU A 314 23.37 4.45 23.71
CA LEU A 314 23.93 5.76 23.37
C LEU A 314 25.37 5.69 22.88
N SER A 315 26.17 4.72 23.36
CA SER A 315 27.58 4.54 22.93
C SER A 315 27.72 4.18 21.45
N PHE A 316 26.65 3.64 20.84
CA PHE A 316 26.57 3.44 19.40
C PHE A 316 26.51 4.76 18.61
N LEU A 317 26.09 5.88 19.22
CA LEU A 317 26.25 7.21 18.62
C LEU A 317 27.68 7.69 18.79
N ASP A 318 28.17 8.45 17.81
CA ASP A 318 29.44 9.15 17.97
C ASP A 318 29.18 10.54 18.56
N LEU A 319 30.05 10.96 19.48
CA LEU A 319 29.99 12.29 20.09
C LEU A 319 30.46 13.40 19.12
N SER A 320 30.99 13.05 17.95
CA SER A 320 31.40 14.01 16.92
C SER A 320 30.19 14.77 16.31
N ASP A 321 30.36 16.05 15.99
CA ASP A 321 29.27 16.91 15.54
C ASP A 321 28.66 16.43 14.22
N ALA A 322 27.36 16.06 14.27
CA ALA A 322 26.60 15.74 13.09
C ALA A 322 26.63 16.94 12.11
N SER A 323 27.06 16.69 10.87
CA SER A 323 26.98 17.68 9.79
C SER A 323 25.55 18.20 9.64
N GLY A 324 25.36 19.48 9.30
CA GLY A 324 24.09 20.23 9.44
C GLY A 324 22.80 19.68 8.81
N ASP A 325 22.86 18.61 8.02
CA ASP A 325 21.69 17.94 7.42
C ASP A 325 21.20 16.68 8.17
N LEU A 326 21.90 16.27 9.23
CA LEU A 326 21.62 15.05 10.00
C LEU A 326 21.39 15.32 11.49
N GLU A 327 20.49 14.56 12.10
CA GLU A 327 20.08 14.68 13.50
C GLU A 327 20.29 13.37 14.26
N ARG A 328 20.77 13.49 15.50
CA ARG A 328 20.98 12.35 16.41
C ARG A 328 19.70 12.04 17.15
N ILE A 329 19.26 10.78 17.10
CA ILE A 329 18.04 10.33 17.75
C ILE A 329 18.28 9.11 18.64
N LEU A 330 17.45 8.95 19.66
CA LEU A 330 17.33 7.76 20.49
C LEU A 330 15.87 7.35 20.54
N PHE A 331 15.55 6.17 20.02
CA PHE A 331 14.26 5.53 20.27
C PHE A 331 14.23 5.03 21.71
N GLU A 332 13.23 5.45 22.49
CA GLU A 332 12.89 4.89 23.79
C GLU A 332 11.56 4.14 23.65
N ILE A 333 11.59 2.82 23.77
CA ILE A 333 10.45 1.96 23.47
C ILE A 333 10.00 1.28 24.75
N LYS A 334 8.71 1.40 25.06
CA LYS A 334 8.05 0.63 26.12
C LYS A 334 7.37 -0.57 25.48
N ALA A 335 7.80 -1.78 25.85
CA ALA A 335 7.26 -3.03 25.35
C ALA A 335 6.66 -3.84 26.51
N ASP A 336 5.38 -4.18 26.43
CA ASP A 336 4.69 -4.99 27.43
C ASP A 336 4.21 -6.30 26.79
N PRO A 337 4.80 -7.45 27.16
CA PRO A 337 4.44 -8.73 26.56
C PRO A 337 3.03 -9.20 26.95
N LYS A 338 2.41 -8.61 27.98
CA LYS A 338 1.03 -8.95 28.39
C LYS A 338 -0.04 -8.31 27.51
N ILE A 339 0.33 -7.23 26.82
CA ILE A 339 -0.61 -6.44 26.01
C ILE A 339 -0.60 -6.95 24.55
N VAL A 340 0.39 -7.72 24.14
CA VAL A 340 0.53 -8.20 22.75
C VAL A 340 0.55 -9.72 22.75
N THR A 341 -0.54 -10.35 22.31
CA THR A 341 -0.70 -11.81 22.23
C THR A 341 0.35 -12.48 21.33
N THR A 342 0.83 -11.79 20.30
CA THR A 342 1.86 -12.27 19.38
C THR A 342 3.28 -12.18 19.94
N GLN A 343 3.49 -11.42 21.03
CA GLN A 343 4.78 -11.19 21.71
C GLN A 343 5.94 -10.97 20.71
N PRO A 344 5.94 -9.88 19.93
CA PRO A 344 6.80 -9.72 18.75
C PRO A 344 8.24 -9.33 19.10
N PHE A 345 8.73 -9.65 20.29
CA PHE A 345 10.09 -9.32 20.72
C PHE A 345 10.65 -10.35 21.70
N ALA A 346 11.96 -10.52 21.67
CA ALA A 346 12.68 -11.49 22.47
C ALA A 346 13.96 -10.89 23.07
N ASP A 347 14.26 -11.27 24.30
CA ASP A 347 15.55 -10.96 24.93
C ASP A 347 16.57 -12.02 24.48
N ILE A 348 17.49 -11.59 23.63
CA ILE A 348 18.51 -12.45 23.04
C ILE A 348 19.91 -12.15 23.59
N SER A 349 20.00 -11.47 24.73
CA SER A 349 21.29 -11.10 25.36
C SER A 349 22.24 -12.29 25.54
N LYS A 350 21.71 -13.49 25.79
CA LYS A 350 22.49 -14.73 25.96
C LYS A 350 22.97 -15.36 24.65
N HIS A 351 22.44 -14.90 23.52
CA HIS A 351 22.69 -15.43 22.18
C HIS A 351 23.29 -14.39 21.23
N SER A 352 23.37 -13.13 21.66
CA SER A 352 24.10 -12.10 20.95
C SER A 352 25.58 -12.47 20.87
N GLU A 353 26.22 -12.21 19.73
CA GLU A 353 27.68 -12.33 19.59
C GLU A 353 28.39 -11.33 20.53
N PHE A 354 27.71 -10.23 20.86
CA PHE A 354 28.20 -9.17 21.74
C PHE A 354 27.47 -9.23 23.09
N SER A 355 28.02 -10.02 24.01
CA SER A 355 27.39 -10.31 25.32
C SER A 355 27.09 -9.09 26.20
N ASP A 356 27.71 -7.94 25.91
CA ASP A 356 27.58 -6.69 26.65
C ASP A 356 26.51 -5.74 26.05
N GLU A 357 25.83 -6.13 24.97
CA GLU A 357 24.79 -5.31 24.34
C GLU A 357 23.43 -5.38 25.03
N ALA A 358 23.19 -6.38 25.86
CA ALA A 358 21.89 -6.63 26.50
C ALA A 358 20.72 -6.58 25.48
N GLU A 359 20.93 -7.29 24.36
CA GLU A 359 20.17 -7.18 23.12
C GLU A 359 18.74 -7.73 23.24
N VAL A 360 17.77 -6.91 22.85
CA VAL A 360 16.36 -7.24 22.66
C VAL A 360 15.99 -7.01 21.21
N LEU A 361 15.51 -8.06 20.55
CA LEU A 361 15.19 -8.04 19.13
C LEU A 361 13.69 -8.05 18.91
N PHE A 362 13.16 -7.03 18.21
CA PHE A 362 11.78 -7.07 17.71
C PHE A 362 11.73 -7.73 16.34
N MET A 363 10.68 -8.52 16.14
CA MET A 363 10.37 -9.23 14.91
C MET A 363 9.93 -8.26 13.81
N ILE A 364 10.13 -8.67 12.55
CA ILE A 364 9.65 -7.90 11.41
C ILE A 364 8.13 -7.74 11.47
N GLY A 365 7.67 -6.51 11.19
CA GLY A 365 6.25 -6.18 11.19
C GLY A 365 5.72 -5.71 12.54
N SER A 366 6.59 -5.55 13.55
CA SER A 366 6.24 -4.92 14.84
C SER A 366 5.70 -3.50 14.65
N ILE A 367 4.63 -3.18 15.37
CA ILE A 367 3.92 -1.90 15.27
C ILE A 367 4.02 -1.16 16.60
N PHE A 368 4.32 0.12 16.53
CA PHE A 368 4.54 0.99 17.66
C PHE A 368 3.69 2.26 17.53
N ARG A 369 3.23 2.81 18.64
CA ARG A 369 2.61 4.13 18.68
C ARG A 369 3.62 5.19 19.05
N LEU A 370 3.73 6.24 18.24
CA LEU A 370 4.59 7.39 18.54
C LEU A 370 3.94 8.26 19.62
N LYS A 371 4.63 8.47 20.74
CA LYS A 371 4.09 9.20 21.90
C LYS A 371 4.57 10.64 21.98
N SER A 372 5.87 10.85 21.93
CA SER A 372 6.45 12.19 22.04
C SER A 372 7.87 12.21 21.51
N ILE A 373 8.31 13.38 21.06
CA ILE A 373 9.68 13.64 20.65
C ILE A 373 10.19 14.82 21.46
N LYS A 374 11.29 14.63 22.19
CA LYS A 374 11.91 15.66 23.03
C LYS A 374 13.41 15.71 22.77
N ARG A 375 14.06 16.85 23.02
CA ARG A 375 15.52 16.95 22.94
C ARG A 375 16.10 16.88 24.34
N ASP A 376 17.13 16.07 24.53
CA ASP A 376 17.82 15.90 25.80
C ASP A 376 19.03 16.87 25.94
N GLU A 377 19.61 16.93 27.14
CA GLU A 377 20.75 17.80 27.49
C GLU A 377 21.97 17.56 26.58
N ASN A 378 22.16 16.32 26.12
CA ASN A 378 23.21 15.91 25.18
C ASN A 378 22.92 16.26 23.71
N GLN A 379 21.95 17.14 23.42
CA GLN A 379 21.51 17.52 22.06
C GLN A 379 20.92 16.37 21.21
N VAL A 380 20.62 15.22 21.82
CA VAL A 380 20.00 14.05 21.17
C VAL A 380 18.47 14.14 21.25
N TRP A 381 17.77 13.86 20.16
CA TRP A 381 16.31 13.76 20.16
C TRP A 381 15.84 12.40 20.66
N ILE A 382 15.13 12.37 21.77
CA ILE A 382 14.50 11.17 22.32
C ILE A 382 13.11 11.00 21.71
N ILE A 383 12.93 9.91 20.97
CA ILE A 383 11.68 9.51 20.32
C ILE A 383 11.03 8.42 21.17
N GLN A 384 9.98 8.77 21.90
CA GLN A 384 9.28 7.83 22.77
C GLN A 384 8.18 7.10 22.03
N MET A 385 8.22 5.77 22.10
CA MET A 385 7.29 4.85 21.42
C MET A 385 6.77 3.78 22.38
N THR A 386 5.60 3.22 22.08
CA THR A 386 5.04 2.09 22.84
C THR A 386 4.61 1.01 21.87
N LEU A 387 4.97 -0.25 22.14
CA LEU A 387 4.52 -1.39 21.34
C LEU A 387 2.99 -1.50 21.42
N CYS A 388 2.32 -1.63 20.27
CA CYS A 388 0.86 -1.68 20.20
C CYS A 388 0.28 -3.06 20.52
N ASN A 389 -0.93 -3.08 21.06
CA ASN A 389 -1.74 -4.29 21.25
C ASN A 389 -2.19 -4.86 19.88
N ASP A 390 -2.26 -6.18 19.75
CA ASP A 390 -2.86 -6.88 18.61
C ASP A 390 -4.36 -6.56 18.42
N ASP A 391 -5.05 -6.11 19.48
CA ASP A 391 -6.49 -5.82 19.51
C ASP A 391 -6.85 -4.33 19.37
N GLU A 392 -5.94 -3.44 18.95
CA GLU A 392 -6.34 -2.09 18.54
C GLU A 392 -7.31 -2.19 17.35
N HIS A 393 -8.60 -1.93 17.60
CA HIS A 393 -9.76 -2.34 16.79
C HIS A 393 -9.68 -1.94 15.30
N ASP A 394 -8.91 -0.91 14.98
CA ASP A 394 -8.80 -0.27 13.66
C ASP A 394 -7.89 -1.03 12.67
N LEU A 395 -6.84 -1.72 13.15
CA LEU A 395 -5.91 -2.47 12.27
C LEU A 395 -6.39 -3.87 11.94
N LYS A 396 -7.05 -4.51 12.91
CA LYS A 396 -7.46 -5.91 12.82
C LYS A 396 -8.43 -6.11 11.66
N GLN A 397 -9.41 -5.22 11.50
CA GLN A 397 -10.38 -5.29 10.41
C GLN A 397 -9.72 -5.15 9.03
N VAL A 398 -8.79 -4.21 8.88
CA VAL A 398 -8.05 -3.97 7.62
C VAL A 398 -7.18 -5.17 7.26
N LEU A 399 -6.39 -5.69 8.21
CA LEU A 399 -5.53 -6.83 8.00
C LEU A 399 -6.33 -8.12 7.77
N THR A 400 -7.42 -8.34 8.51
CA THR A 400 -8.31 -9.50 8.32
C THR A 400 -9.00 -9.46 6.96
N TYR A 401 -9.54 -8.31 6.56
CA TYR A 401 -10.15 -8.13 5.24
C TYR A 401 -9.13 -8.40 4.12
N MET A 402 -7.92 -7.85 4.23
CA MET A 402 -6.87 -8.06 3.23
C MET A 402 -6.41 -9.53 3.18
N LYS A 403 -6.32 -10.20 4.33
CA LYS A 403 -6.06 -11.65 4.39
C LYS A 403 -7.18 -12.47 3.74
N GLN A 404 -8.45 -12.07 3.90
CA GLN A 404 -9.59 -12.70 3.21
C GLN A 404 -9.52 -12.53 1.69
N GLN A 405 -9.09 -11.36 1.20
CA GLN A 405 -8.92 -11.07 -0.23
C GLN A 405 -7.81 -11.90 -0.91
N ILE A 406 -6.85 -12.37 -0.13
CA ILE A 406 -5.73 -13.23 -0.57
C ILE A 406 -6.15 -14.71 -0.59
N GLY A 407 -7.24 -15.05 0.10
CA GLY A 407 -7.79 -16.39 0.23
C GLY A 407 -7.29 -17.11 1.49
N SER A 408 -8.13 -17.97 2.06
CA SER A 408 -7.82 -18.78 3.25
C SER A 408 -7.11 -20.11 2.93
N GLY A 409 -6.72 -20.33 1.67
CA GLY A 409 -6.02 -21.54 1.23
C GLY A 409 -4.52 -21.53 1.54
N GLU A 410 -3.83 -22.61 1.18
CA GLU A 410 -2.36 -22.70 1.30
C GLU A 410 -1.68 -21.59 0.48
N THR A 411 -0.74 -20.87 1.09
CA THR A 411 -0.07 -19.75 0.43
C THR A 411 0.94 -20.27 -0.58
N ASN A 412 0.81 -19.84 -1.83
CA ASN A 412 1.65 -20.28 -2.95
C ASN A 412 2.11 -19.09 -3.82
N LEU A 413 2.95 -19.35 -4.81
CA LEU A 413 3.49 -18.31 -5.70
C LEU A 413 2.41 -17.53 -6.46
N ARG A 414 1.23 -18.11 -6.69
CA ARG A 414 0.07 -17.40 -7.28
C ARG A 414 -0.43 -16.32 -6.33
N THR A 415 -0.50 -16.66 -5.05
CA THR A 415 -0.90 -15.76 -3.96
C THR A 415 0.07 -14.59 -3.84
N LEU A 416 1.38 -14.88 -3.85
CA LEU A 416 2.44 -13.87 -3.89
C LEU A 416 2.31 -12.96 -5.12
N GLY A 417 2.11 -13.54 -6.30
CA GLY A 417 1.91 -12.79 -7.55
C GLY A 417 0.76 -11.78 -7.45
N LYS A 418 -0.37 -12.18 -6.86
CA LYS A 418 -1.52 -11.28 -6.66
C LYS A 418 -1.22 -10.14 -5.69
N VAL A 419 -0.52 -10.40 -4.58
CA VAL A 419 -0.08 -9.35 -3.64
C VAL A 419 0.82 -8.36 -4.37
N LEU A 420 1.78 -8.85 -5.15
CA LEU A 420 2.71 -8.03 -5.91
C LEU A 420 2.03 -7.18 -7.00
N CYS A 421 1.02 -7.73 -7.69
CA CYS A 421 0.19 -6.94 -8.61
C CYS A 421 -0.49 -5.76 -7.90
N ARG A 422 -1.03 -5.99 -6.70
CA ARG A 422 -1.68 -4.93 -5.92
C ARG A 422 -0.70 -3.87 -5.42
N MET A 423 0.55 -4.26 -5.17
CA MET A 423 1.68 -3.34 -4.88
C MET A 423 2.22 -2.62 -6.12
N GLY A 424 1.71 -2.90 -7.32
CA GLY A 424 2.24 -2.37 -8.58
C GLY A 424 3.60 -2.96 -9.01
N LYS A 425 4.04 -4.06 -8.39
CA LYS A 425 5.31 -4.75 -8.69
C LYS A 425 5.11 -5.80 -9.79
N PHE A 426 4.67 -5.37 -10.97
CA PHE A 426 4.23 -6.26 -12.05
C PHE A 426 5.32 -7.20 -12.57
N ASP A 427 6.55 -6.74 -12.77
CA ASP A 427 7.65 -7.59 -13.27
C ASP A 427 7.94 -8.77 -12.33
N LEU A 428 7.91 -8.49 -11.03
CA LEU A 428 8.10 -9.51 -9.99
C LEU A 428 6.91 -10.47 -9.93
N ALA A 429 5.68 -9.95 -10.02
CA ALA A 429 4.48 -10.76 -10.07
C ALA A 429 4.51 -11.72 -11.26
N GLU A 430 4.88 -11.24 -12.45
CA GLU A 430 5.04 -12.06 -13.65
C GLU A 430 6.12 -13.13 -13.47
N LYS A 431 7.28 -12.76 -12.90
CA LYS A 431 8.38 -13.69 -12.58
C LYS A 431 7.88 -14.86 -11.75
N TYR A 432 7.15 -14.60 -10.67
CA TYR A 432 6.67 -15.65 -9.76
C TYR A 432 5.51 -16.48 -10.34
N LEU A 433 4.60 -15.88 -11.11
CA LEU A 433 3.54 -16.62 -11.81
C LEU A 433 4.13 -17.56 -12.87
N LYS A 434 5.12 -17.10 -13.64
CA LYS A 434 5.85 -17.94 -14.61
C LYS A 434 6.66 -19.03 -13.93
N ARG A 435 7.26 -18.76 -12.77
CA ARG A 435 7.94 -19.77 -11.96
C ARG A 435 6.96 -20.87 -11.51
N LEU A 436 5.79 -20.47 -11.00
CA LEU A 436 4.75 -21.43 -10.62
C LEU A 436 4.34 -22.33 -11.79
N LEU A 437 4.12 -21.77 -12.98
CA LEU A 437 3.78 -22.58 -14.17
C LEU A 437 4.82 -23.66 -14.49
N LYS A 438 6.10 -23.39 -14.25
CA LYS A 438 7.18 -24.36 -14.47
C LYS A 438 7.23 -25.44 -13.38
N GLU A 439 6.81 -25.10 -12.16
CA GLU A 439 6.83 -26.01 -11.01
C GLU A 439 5.58 -26.90 -10.94
N LEU A 440 4.46 -26.49 -11.57
CA LEU A 440 3.23 -27.27 -11.61
C LEU A 440 3.32 -28.43 -12.63
N PRO A 441 2.82 -29.64 -12.28
CA PRO A 441 2.73 -30.73 -13.24
C PRO A 441 1.74 -30.40 -14.37
N SER A 442 1.97 -30.95 -15.56
CA SER A 442 1.26 -30.57 -16.79
C SER A 442 -0.26 -30.72 -16.75
N ASN A 443 -0.84 -31.44 -15.79
CA ASN A 443 -2.29 -31.62 -15.62
C ASN A 443 -2.85 -30.89 -14.39
N HIS A 444 -2.06 -30.02 -13.75
CA HIS A 444 -2.46 -29.38 -12.51
C HIS A 444 -3.60 -28.36 -12.73
N PRO A 445 -4.69 -28.40 -11.95
CA PRO A 445 -5.87 -27.56 -12.15
C PRO A 445 -5.59 -26.05 -12.06
N LEU A 446 -4.54 -25.65 -11.31
CA LEU A 446 -4.14 -24.25 -11.19
C LEU A 446 -3.52 -23.65 -12.47
N ILE A 447 -3.03 -24.44 -13.43
CA ILE A 447 -2.33 -23.91 -14.61
C ILE A 447 -3.20 -22.93 -15.38
N SER A 448 -4.47 -23.29 -15.62
CA SER A 448 -5.43 -22.40 -16.28
C SER A 448 -5.62 -21.08 -15.53
N SER A 449 -5.77 -21.15 -14.20
CA SER A 449 -5.90 -19.94 -13.38
C SER A 449 -4.63 -19.06 -13.38
N VAL A 450 -3.45 -19.66 -13.52
CA VAL A 450 -2.19 -18.90 -13.62
C VAL A 450 -2.04 -18.25 -15.00
N TYR A 451 -2.51 -18.90 -16.07
CA TYR A 451 -2.62 -18.26 -17.39
C TYR A 451 -3.59 -17.08 -17.37
N GLU A 452 -4.73 -17.19 -16.69
CA GLU A 452 -5.66 -16.08 -16.51
C GLU A 452 -5.01 -14.91 -15.76
N ASP A 453 -4.31 -15.18 -14.66
CA ASP A 453 -3.60 -14.15 -13.88
C ASP A 453 -2.50 -13.45 -14.72
N LEU A 454 -1.75 -14.20 -15.55
CA LEU A 454 -0.76 -13.64 -16.48
C LEU A 454 -1.41 -12.83 -17.61
N GLY A 455 -2.58 -13.27 -18.10
CA GLY A 455 -3.38 -12.53 -19.07
C GLY A 455 -3.86 -11.19 -18.50
N GLN A 456 -4.34 -11.19 -17.25
CA GLN A 456 -4.73 -9.98 -16.54
C GLN A 456 -3.55 -9.04 -16.32
N LEU A 457 -2.39 -9.55 -15.90
CA LEU A 457 -1.18 -8.76 -15.70
C LEU A 457 -0.68 -8.13 -17.00
N ALA A 458 -0.70 -8.89 -18.11
CA ALA A 458 -0.34 -8.37 -19.43
C ALA A 458 -1.30 -7.25 -19.87
N SER A 459 -2.60 -7.37 -19.57
CA SER A 459 -3.57 -6.31 -19.85
C SER A 459 -3.31 -5.04 -19.01
N GLN A 460 -2.98 -5.21 -17.72
CA GLN A 460 -2.66 -4.11 -16.80
C GLN A 460 -1.39 -3.35 -17.19
N THR A 461 -0.42 -4.02 -17.81
CA THR A 461 0.85 -3.43 -18.26
C THR A 461 0.81 -2.95 -19.72
N GLY A 462 -0.35 -3.02 -20.40
CA GLY A 462 -0.53 -2.55 -21.78
C GLY A 462 -0.10 -3.53 -22.88
N HIS A 463 0.28 -4.76 -22.53
CA HIS A 463 0.69 -5.82 -23.46
C HIS A 463 -0.51 -6.67 -23.95
N PHE A 464 -1.46 -6.05 -24.66
CA PHE A 464 -2.73 -6.68 -25.03
C PHE A 464 -2.59 -7.95 -25.88
N ASN A 465 -1.63 -8.00 -26.80
CA ASN A 465 -1.38 -9.21 -27.61
C ASN A 465 -0.96 -10.39 -26.73
N MET A 466 -0.10 -10.13 -25.73
CA MET A 466 0.33 -11.14 -24.77
C MET A 466 -0.83 -11.58 -23.87
N SER A 467 -1.70 -10.63 -23.49
CA SER A 467 -2.93 -10.93 -22.72
C SER A 467 -3.82 -11.92 -23.45
N VAL A 468 -4.11 -11.67 -24.74
CA VAL A 468 -4.91 -12.57 -25.58
C VAL A 468 -4.27 -13.95 -25.68
N GLN A 469 -2.95 -14.02 -25.90
CA GLN A 469 -2.23 -15.30 -25.96
C GLN A 469 -2.35 -16.11 -24.67
N TRP A 470 -2.26 -15.46 -23.50
CA TRP A 470 -2.43 -16.13 -22.22
C TRP A 470 -3.86 -16.64 -22.00
N HIS A 471 -4.88 -15.84 -22.36
CA HIS A 471 -6.27 -16.29 -22.29
C HIS A 471 -6.57 -17.46 -23.24
N GLN A 472 -5.99 -17.46 -24.44
CA GLN A 472 -6.07 -18.60 -25.36
C GLN A 472 -5.42 -19.86 -24.78
N LYS A 473 -4.24 -19.73 -24.16
CA LYS A 473 -3.59 -20.85 -23.46
C LYS A 473 -4.44 -21.39 -22.30
N SER A 474 -5.10 -20.52 -21.54
CA SER A 474 -6.04 -20.95 -20.49
C SER A 474 -7.19 -21.76 -21.07
N LEU A 475 -7.81 -21.28 -22.15
CA LEU A 475 -8.95 -21.96 -22.78
C LEU A 475 -8.55 -23.31 -23.39
N ALA A 476 -7.42 -23.36 -24.11
CA ALA A 476 -6.89 -24.60 -24.68
C ALA A 476 -6.64 -25.67 -23.60
N PHE A 477 -6.05 -25.25 -22.46
CA PHE A 477 -5.78 -26.13 -21.34
C PHE A 477 -7.06 -26.70 -20.69
N LYS A 478 -8.10 -25.86 -20.50
CA LYS A 478 -9.41 -26.31 -19.98
C LYS A 478 -10.01 -27.39 -20.91
N ASN A 479 -9.95 -27.17 -22.23
CA ASN A 479 -10.47 -28.13 -23.22
C ASN A 479 -9.70 -29.46 -23.23
N GLU A 480 -8.36 -29.44 -23.11
CA GLU A 480 -7.54 -30.65 -23.05
C GLU A 480 -7.84 -31.50 -21.81
N ILE A 481 -8.03 -30.86 -20.65
CA ILE A 481 -8.44 -31.57 -19.43
C ILE A 481 -9.83 -32.19 -19.59
N GLU A 482 -10.82 -31.46 -20.12
CA GLU A 482 -12.16 -31.99 -20.35
C GLU A 482 -12.17 -33.22 -21.28
N LEU A 483 -11.36 -33.19 -22.35
CA LEU A 483 -11.19 -34.31 -23.27
C LEU A 483 -10.55 -35.53 -22.58
N SER A 484 -9.55 -35.32 -21.70
CA SER A 484 -8.88 -36.38 -20.94
C SER A 484 -9.78 -36.99 -19.84
N THR A 485 -10.68 -36.20 -19.25
CA THR A 485 -11.66 -36.70 -18.27
C THR A 485 -12.78 -37.51 -18.92
N ASN A 486 -13.15 -37.17 -20.16
CA ASN A 486 -14.18 -37.88 -20.92
C ASN A 486 -13.71 -39.24 -21.46
N SER A 487 -12.40 -39.44 -21.71
CA SER A 487 -11.87 -40.76 -22.10
C SER A 487 -11.93 -41.80 -20.97
N ASN A 488 -11.89 -41.38 -19.70
CA ASN A 488 -12.02 -42.28 -18.54
C ASN A 488 -13.48 -42.68 -18.22
N ILE A 489 -14.47 -42.03 -18.82
CA ILE A 489 -15.90 -42.30 -18.59
C ILE A 489 -16.44 -43.37 -19.57
N ASN A 490 -15.67 -43.74 -20.59
CA ASN A 490 -16.10 -44.71 -21.60
C ASN A 490 -16.07 -46.19 -21.16
N GLU A 491 -15.65 -46.52 -19.93
CA GLU A 491 -15.73 -47.89 -19.39
C GLU A 491 -17.03 -48.19 -18.60
N ILE A 492 -17.92 -47.21 -18.39
CA ILE A 492 -19.17 -47.46 -17.63
C ILE A 492 -20.37 -46.86 -18.38
N LYS A 493 -20.85 -47.57 -19.40
CA LYS A 493 -22.19 -47.36 -19.97
C LYS A 493 -22.87 -48.69 -20.31
N THR A 494 -23.61 -49.22 -19.33
CA THR A 494 -24.85 -49.98 -19.57
C THR A 494 -25.91 -49.47 -18.60
N PHE A 495 -26.78 -48.58 -19.06
CA PHE A 495 -28.24 -48.68 -18.94
C PHE A 495 -28.92 -47.45 -19.52
N SER A 496 -30.10 -47.71 -20.08
CA SER A 496 -30.80 -46.98 -21.12
C SER A 496 -31.78 -45.91 -20.58
N THR A 497 -31.78 -44.78 -21.30
CA THR A 497 -32.87 -43.84 -21.64
C THR A 497 -33.87 -43.33 -20.58
N LYS A 498 -33.84 -42.00 -20.36
CA LYS A 498 -34.95 -41.08 -20.69
C LYS A 498 -34.47 -39.61 -20.71
N SER A 499 -35.08 -38.85 -21.62
CA SER A 499 -34.78 -37.51 -22.12
C SER A 499 -34.86 -36.35 -21.10
N ILE A 500 -33.89 -35.42 -21.13
CA ILE A 500 -33.98 -34.02 -20.63
C ILE A 500 -33.10 -33.10 -21.54
N PRO A 501 -33.48 -31.83 -21.82
CA PRO A 501 -32.86 -30.98 -22.84
C PRO A 501 -31.55 -30.30 -22.41
N SER A 502 -30.82 -29.81 -23.41
CA SER A 502 -29.54 -29.09 -23.38
C SER A 502 -29.27 -28.19 -22.17
N THR A 503 -28.17 -28.46 -21.47
CA THR A 503 -27.56 -27.55 -20.49
C THR A 503 -26.17 -27.12 -20.95
N HIS A 504 -26.03 -25.87 -21.38
CA HIS A 504 -24.76 -25.15 -21.31
C HIS A 504 -24.47 -24.78 -19.86
N SER A 505 -23.32 -25.20 -19.33
CA SER A 505 -22.86 -24.87 -17.97
C SER A 505 -22.34 -23.43 -17.91
N LYS A 506 -23.17 -22.56 -17.33
CA LYS A 506 -22.84 -21.20 -16.90
C LYS A 506 -21.91 -21.27 -15.68
N GLU A 507 -20.69 -20.74 -15.77
CA GLU A 507 -19.97 -20.28 -14.58
C GLU A 507 -20.76 -19.11 -13.98
N LYS A 508 -21.19 -19.28 -12.73
CA LYS A 508 -22.07 -18.37 -11.99
C LYS A 508 -21.36 -17.03 -11.73
N THR A 509 -21.68 -16.01 -12.52
CA THR A 509 -21.77 -14.63 -11.99
C THR A 509 -22.76 -14.67 -10.84
N LYS A 510 -22.29 -14.48 -9.61
CA LYS A 510 -23.14 -14.44 -8.41
C LYS A 510 -23.98 -13.16 -8.47
N ARG A 511 -25.09 -13.21 -9.22
CA ARG A 511 -26.17 -12.22 -9.16
C ARG A 511 -26.84 -12.39 -7.80
N ILE A 512 -27.07 -11.29 -7.09
CA ILE A 512 -27.82 -11.31 -5.85
C ILE A 512 -29.26 -11.70 -6.21
N GLN A 513 -29.72 -12.85 -5.70
CA GLN A 513 -31.10 -13.32 -5.88
C GLN A 513 -32.02 -12.81 -4.76
N ASP A 514 -31.43 -12.44 -3.61
CA ASP A 514 -32.17 -11.99 -2.44
C ASP A 514 -32.30 -10.46 -2.46
N SER A 515 -33.40 -9.99 -3.01
CA SER A 515 -33.82 -8.60 -2.86
C SER A 515 -35.21 -8.53 -2.28
N VAL A 516 -35.42 -7.56 -1.38
CA VAL A 516 -36.68 -7.36 -0.70
C VAL A 516 -37.18 -5.96 -1.01
N SER A 517 -38.40 -5.86 -1.53
CA SER A 517 -39.12 -4.59 -1.63
C SER A 517 -39.49 -4.12 -0.23
N ILE A 518 -39.05 -2.93 0.13
CA ILE A 518 -39.07 -2.48 1.53
C ILE A 518 -40.21 -1.49 1.80
N THR A 519 -40.62 -0.75 0.77
CA THR A 519 -41.75 0.20 0.80
C THR A 519 -42.19 0.58 -0.63
N GLY A 520 -43.48 0.86 -0.84
CA GLY A 520 -44.03 1.41 -2.10
C GLY A 520 -45.01 0.52 -2.89
N GLY A 521 -45.41 -0.66 -2.38
CA GLY A 521 -46.40 -1.51 -3.06
C GLY A 521 -47.84 -1.23 -2.61
N HIS A 522 -48.64 -0.60 -3.49
CA HIS A 522 -50.11 -0.53 -3.62
C HIS A 522 -51.11 -0.58 -2.43
N THR A 523 -50.71 -0.71 -1.16
CA THR A 523 -51.67 -0.96 -0.05
C THR A 523 -51.32 -0.31 1.31
N SER A 524 -50.53 0.77 1.37
CA SER A 524 -50.25 1.46 2.65
C SER A 524 -50.36 2.99 2.59
N ASP A 525 -50.57 3.60 3.77
CA ASP A 525 -50.34 5.03 3.99
C ASP A 525 -48.92 5.42 3.51
N ASN A 526 -48.81 6.57 2.83
CA ASN A 526 -47.59 7.10 2.21
C ASN A 526 -46.99 6.30 1.03
N GLN A 527 -47.84 5.78 0.14
CA GLN A 527 -47.39 5.22 -1.15
C GLN A 527 -46.46 6.18 -1.91
N LEU A 528 -45.31 5.67 -2.35
CA LEU A 528 -44.34 6.42 -3.14
C LEU A 528 -44.81 6.59 -4.59
N ASN A 529 -44.36 7.66 -5.23
CA ASN A 529 -44.60 7.95 -6.64
C ASN A 529 -43.29 8.45 -7.28
N CYS A 530 -42.67 7.61 -8.10
CA CYS A 530 -41.41 7.92 -8.80
C CYS A 530 -40.27 8.34 -7.84
N PRO A 531 -39.93 7.55 -6.81
CA PRO A 531 -38.88 7.91 -5.87
C PRO A 531 -37.56 8.18 -6.61
N TYR A 532 -36.83 9.22 -6.20
CA TYR A 532 -35.64 9.69 -6.90
C TYR A 532 -34.37 9.50 -6.06
N GLY A 533 -34.09 10.44 -5.15
CA GLY A 533 -32.95 10.37 -4.24
C GLY A 533 -33.28 9.65 -2.95
N ILE A 534 -32.27 9.01 -2.37
CA ILE A 534 -32.36 8.32 -1.09
C ILE A 534 -31.16 8.67 -0.21
N TYR A 535 -31.39 8.70 1.09
CA TYR A 535 -30.34 8.85 2.10
C TYR A 535 -30.62 7.91 3.27
N VAL A 536 -29.64 7.08 3.59
CA VAL A 536 -29.71 6.15 4.72
C VAL A 536 -29.05 6.82 5.93
N ASP A 537 -29.82 6.97 7.01
CA ASP A 537 -29.33 7.41 8.32
C ASP A 537 -29.24 6.20 9.25
N ASP A 538 -28.07 5.57 9.26
CA ASP A 538 -27.81 4.37 10.06
C ASP A 538 -27.95 4.58 11.56
N ASP A 539 -27.66 5.78 12.07
CA ASP A 539 -27.73 6.07 13.51
C ASP A 539 -29.16 6.00 14.03
N ASN A 540 -30.12 6.42 13.20
CA ASN A 540 -31.53 6.43 13.53
C ASN A 540 -32.31 5.30 12.83
N GLN A 541 -31.61 4.34 12.20
CA GLN A 541 -32.21 3.24 11.44
C GLN A 541 -33.34 3.72 10.51
N SER A 542 -33.09 4.82 9.79
CA SER A 542 -34.09 5.52 8.99
C SER A 542 -33.61 5.78 7.58
N ILE A 543 -34.52 5.74 6.61
CA ILE A 543 -34.24 6.05 5.20
C ILE A 543 -35.12 7.22 4.79
N PHE A 544 -34.48 8.28 4.31
CA PHE A 544 -35.15 9.44 3.74
C PHE A 544 -35.23 9.30 2.24
N ILE A 545 -36.43 9.48 1.70
CA ILE A 545 -36.75 9.23 0.30
C ILE A 545 -37.34 10.51 -0.28
N ALA A 546 -36.73 11.00 -1.36
CA ALA A 546 -37.29 12.05 -2.18
C ALA A 546 -38.39 11.45 -3.07
N ASP A 547 -39.63 11.62 -2.63
CA ASP A 547 -40.84 11.12 -3.28
C ASP A 547 -41.27 12.12 -4.37
N TRP A 548 -40.52 12.11 -5.47
CA TRP A 548 -40.51 13.14 -6.52
C TRP A 548 -41.92 13.45 -7.05
N GLY A 549 -42.70 12.43 -7.37
CA GLY A 549 -44.04 12.58 -7.97
C GLY A 549 -45.10 13.05 -6.98
N ASN A 550 -44.86 12.92 -5.68
CA ASN A 550 -45.75 13.41 -4.62
C ASN A 550 -45.25 14.71 -3.97
N HIS A 551 -44.16 15.29 -4.45
CA HIS A 551 -43.64 16.59 -3.99
C HIS A 551 -43.33 16.62 -2.48
N ARG A 552 -42.71 15.56 -1.95
CA ARG A 552 -42.46 15.40 -0.51
C ARG A 552 -41.22 14.58 -0.20
N ILE A 553 -40.79 14.62 1.07
CA ILE A 553 -39.80 13.70 1.62
C ILE A 553 -40.50 12.75 2.61
N VAL A 554 -40.25 11.46 2.44
CA VAL A 554 -40.74 10.40 3.33
C VAL A 554 -39.58 9.85 4.16
N GLU A 555 -39.75 9.78 5.48
CA GLU A 555 -38.87 9.01 6.37
C GLU A 555 -39.49 7.63 6.57
N TRP A 556 -38.71 6.59 6.29
CA TRP A 556 -39.07 5.20 6.53
C TRP A 556 -38.16 4.61 7.61
N LYS A 557 -38.76 4.11 8.70
CA LYS A 557 -38.02 3.54 9.84
C LYS A 557 -37.84 2.04 9.67
N CYS A 558 -36.59 1.59 9.55
CA CYS A 558 -36.24 0.20 9.28
C CYS A 558 -36.84 -0.78 10.31
N ASP A 559 -36.77 -0.43 11.60
CA ASP A 559 -37.16 -1.32 12.71
C ASP A 559 -38.67 -1.52 12.82
N THR A 560 -39.44 -0.48 12.52
CA THR A 560 -40.91 -0.48 12.70
C THR A 560 -41.66 -0.73 11.39
N LYS A 561 -40.97 -0.65 10.24
CA LYS A 561 -41.54 -0.61 8.88
C LYS A 561 -42.58 0.50 8.67
N ASN A 562 -42.66 1.47 9.57
CA ASN A 562 -43.55 2.63 9.45
C ASN A 562 -42.92 3.70 8.57
N SER A 563 -43.76 4.46 7.87
CA SER A 563 -43.35 5.62 7.08
C SER A 563 -44.12 6.86 7.49
N GLN A 564 -43.47 8.01 7.43
CA GLN A 564 -44.11 9.31 7.69
C GLN A 564 -43.58 10.38 6.75
N VAL A 565 -44.43 11.35 6.40
CA VAL A 565 -44.01 12.54 5.66
C VAL A 565 -43.30 13.49 6.61
N VAL A 566 -42.06 13.84 6.30
CA VAL A 566 -41.22 14.70 7.15
C VAL A 566 -40.94 16.07 6.54
N ALA A 567 -41.17 16.23 5.23
CA ALA A 567 -41.13 17.53 4.55
C ALA A 567 -42.06 17.54 3.33
N GLY A 568 -42.68 18.69 3.04
CA GLY A 568 -43.68 18.84 1.97
C GLY A 568 -44.97 18.05 2.21
N GLY A 569 -45.62 17.60 1.13
CA GLY A 569 -46.86 16.79 1.21
C GLY A 569 -48.17 17.59 1.28
N ASN A 570 -48.09 18.91 1.18
CA ASN A 570 -49.18 19.89 1.19
C ASN A 570 -49.39 20.53 -0.21
N GLY A 571 -49.18 19.72 -1.26
CA GLY A 571 -49.33 20.10 -2.66
C GLY A 571 -48.08 20.69 -3.32
N ASN A 572 -48.06 20.66 -4.65
CA ASN A 572 -47.00 21.25 -5.46
C ASN A 572 -47.07 22.77 -5.43
N GLY A 573 -45.97 23.43 -5.07
CA GLY A 573 -45.86 24.90 -5.08
C GLY A 573 -44.51 25.37 -4.59
N ASN A 574 -44.37 26.70 -4.44
CA ASN A 574 -43.10 27.37 -4.10
C ASN A 574 -43.08 28.02 -2.72
N ARG A 575 -44.15 27.85 -1.91
CA ARG A 575 -44.16 28.32 -0.51
C ARG A 575 -43.04 27.65 0.28
N MET A 576 -42.65 28.23 1.41
CA MET A 576 -41.58 27.68 2.25
C MET A 576 -41.93 26.34 2.88
N ASP A 577 -43.22 26.07 3.08
CA ASP A 577 -43.74 24.79 3.55
C ASP A 577 -44.07 23.81 2.41
N GLN A 578 -43.77 24.14 1.14
CA GLN A 578 -44.01 23.28 -0.02
C GLN A 578 -42.71 22.90 -0.73
N LEU A 579 -42.73 21.73 -1.37
CA LEU A 579 -41.68 21.27 -2.27
C LEU A 579 -42.26 21.11 -3.68
N SER A 580 -41.39 21.13 -4.69
CA SER A 580 -41.72 20.86 -6.07
C SER A 580 -40.70 19.89 -6.67
N PHE A 581 -41.12 18.64 -6.90
CA PHE A 581 -40.30 17.61 -7.54
C PHE A 581 -38.93 17.42 -6.86
N PRO A 582 -38.87 17.16 -5.54
CA PRO A 582 -37.60 17.05 -4.84
C PRO A 582 -36.80 15.86 -5.37
N THR A 583 -35.49 16.04 -5.54
CA THR A 583 -34.61 15.02 -6.15
C THR A 583 -33.57 14.47 -5.17
N GLY A 584 -33.09 15.27 -4.22
CA GLY A 584 -32.05 14.88 -3.27
C GLY A 584 -32.40 15.31 -1.85
N VAL A 585 -32.01 14.50 -0.88
CA VAL A 585 -32.16 14.79 0.55
C VAL A 585 -30.95 14.22 1.29
N ILE A 586 -30.44 14.94 2.29
CA ILE A 586 -29.49 14.43 3.29
C ILE A 586 -29.89 14.92 4.68
N VAL A 587 -29.37 14.28 5.72
CA VAL A 587 -29.51 14.73 7.11
C VAL A 587 -28.28 15.53 7.53
N ASP A 588 -28.50 16.75 8.01
CA ASP A 588 -27.51 17.50 8.77
C ASP A 588 -27.70 17.22 10.26
N LYS A 589 -26.84 16.37 10.80
CA LYS A 589 -26.87 15.93 12.19
C LYS A 589 -26.51 17.03 13.19
N LYS A 590 -25.70 18.02 12.78
CA LYS A 590 -25.27 19.11 13.67
C LYS A 590 -26.43 20.08 13.94
N ASP A 591 -27.20 20.40 12.90
CA ASP A 591 -28.33 21.33 12.99
C ASP A 591 -29.70 20.62 13.12
N ASP A 592 -29.72 19.28 13.29
CA ASP A 592 -30.90 18.40 13.34
C ASP A 592 -31.97 18.74 12.29
N SER A 593 -31.53 18.78 11.03
CA SER A 593 -32.34 19.24 9.90
C SER A 593 -32.09 18.39 8.64
N LEU A 594 -33.04 18.43 7.71
CA LEU A 594 -32.87 17.88 6.36
C LEU A 594 -32.37 18.99 5.44
N ILE A 595 -31.46 18.67 4.53
CA ILE A 595 -31.10 19.55 3.41
C ILE A 595 -31.66 18.91 2.15
N ILE A 596 -32.53 19.64 1.44
CA ILE A 596 -33.36 19.10 0.36
C ILE A 596 -33.13 19.89 -0.92
N CYS A 597 -32.92 19.17 -2.02
CA CYS A 597 -32.94 19.73 -3.37
C CYS A 597 -34.37 19.82 -3.88
N ASP A 598 -34.89 21.04 -3.89
CA ASP A 598 -36.22 21.39 -4.36
C ASP A 598 -36.13 21.78 -5.85
N TRP A 599 -35.88 20.76 -6.68
CA TRP A 599 -35.48 20.91 -8.08
C TRP A 599 -36.46 21.76 -8.91
N GLY A 600 -37.77 21.57 -8.72
CA GLY A 600 -38.81 22.32 -9.43
C GLY A 600 -38.82 23.82 -9.09
N ASN A 601 -38.48 24.15 -7.83
CA ASN A 601 -38.38 25.53 -7.36
C ASN A 601 -36.98 26.14 -7.50
N ARG A 602 -36.02 25.41 -8.10
CA ARG A 602 -34.63 25.84 -8.31
C ARG A 602 -33.94 26.35 -7.04
N ARG A 603 -34.09 25.63 -5.93
CA ARG A 603 -33.49 25.99 -4.64
C ARG A 603 -33.04 24.76 -3.85
N VAL A 604 -32.16 25.00 -2.88
CA VAL A 604 -31.82 24.06 -1.81
C VAL A 604 -32.34 24.64 -0.50
N VAL A 605 -33.12 23.84 0.24
CA VAL A 605 -33.75 24.27 1.50
C VAL A 605 -33.24 23.45 2.67
N ARG A 606 -33.15 24.08 3.84
CA ARG A 606 -32.96 23.43 5.13
C ARG A 606 -34.30 23.32 5.83
N TRP A 607 -34.67 22.11 6.20
CA TRP A 607 -35.95 21.77 6.81
C TRP A 607 -35.74 21.18 8.21
N PRO A 608 -36.12 21.88 9.30
CA PRO A 608 -35.90 21.38 10.65
C PRO A 608 -36.71 20.10 10.95
N ARG A 609 -36.12 19.10 11.61
CA ARG A 609 -36.82 17.84 11.91
C ARG A 609 -37.83 17.96 13.06
N ARG A 610 -37.62 18.89 13.99
CA ARG A 610 -38.48 19.09 15.19
C ARG A 610 -39.41 20.30 15.10
N ASN A 611 -39.20 21.20 14.14
CA ASN A 611 -40.00 22.42 13.99
C ASN A 611 -40.19 22.78 12.50
N SER A 612 -41.12 22.10 11.84
CA SER A 612 -41.34 22.14 10.37
C SER A 612 -41.77 23.50 9.81
N THR A 613 -42.02 24.51 10.66
CA THR A 613 -42.49 25.84 10.23
C THR A 613 -41.35 26.81 9.89
N ASN A 614 -40.11 26.53 10.29
CA ASN A 614 -38.97 27.44 10.14
C ASN A 614 -38.00 26.99 9.03
N VAL A 615 -38.55 26.71 7.85
CA VAL A 615 -37.78 26.29 6.66
C VAL A 615 -36.95 27.46 6.15
N LEU A 616 -35.68 27.22 5.79
CA LEU A 616 -34.75 28.24 5.31
C LEU A 616 -34.28 27.90 3.90
N THR A 617 -34.21 28.89 3.01
CA THR A 617 -33.54 28.72 1.71
C THR A 617 -32.03 28.89 1.91
N LEU A 618 -31.25 27.86 1.63
CA LEU A 618 -29.78 27.90 1.70
C LEU A 618 -29.17 28.41 0.41
N ILE A 619 -29.68 27.94 -0.73
CA ILE A 619 -29.17 28.27 -2.06
C ILE A 619 -30.36 28.52 -2.98
N SER A 620 -30.36 29.66 -3.67
CA SER A 620 -31.37 30.05 -4.65
C SER A 620 -30.81 30.00 -6.09
N ASN A 621 -31.70 29.92 -7.09
CA ASN A 621 -31.36 29.93 -8.51
C ASN A 621 -30.39 28.81 -8.92
N ILE A 622 -30.63 27.61 -8.39
CA ILE A 622 -29.86 26.41 -8.69
C ILE A 622 -30.79 25.26 -9.06
N ARG A 623 -30.59 24.64 -10.23
CA ARG A 623 -31.33 23.43 -10.60
C ARG A 623 -30.63 22.20 -10.01
N CYS A 624 -30.72 22.08 -8.69
CA CYS A 624 -30.07 21.01 -7.95
C CYS A 624 -30.65 19.64 -8.31
N SER A 625 -29.86 18.77 -8.92
CA SER A 625 -30.21 17.35 -9.11
C SER A 625 -29.87 16.50 -7.89
N HIS A 626 -28.71 16.73 -7.27
CA HIS A 626 -28.27 16.04 -6.07
C HIS A 626 -27.36 16.91 -5.22
N LEU A 627 -27.25 16.56 -3.94
CA LEU A 627 -26.39 17.23 -2.98
C LEU A 627 -25.66 16.20 -2.12
N ALA A 628 -24.50 16.57 -1.61
CA ALA A 628 -23.71 15.80 -0.65
C ALA A 628 -23.08 16.76 0.36
N MET A 629 -22.80 16.29 1.56
CA MET A 629 -22.11 17.06 2.58
C MET A 629 -20.91 16.28 3.07
N ASP A 630 -19.75 16.95 3.17
CA ASP A 630 -18.55 16.34 3.73
C ASP A 630 -18.52 16.43 5.26
N ASN A 631 -17.47 15.87 5.86
CA ASN A 631 -17.32 15.81 7.32
C ASN A 631 -17.12 17.20 7.97
N ASP A 632 -16.60 18.17 7.23
CA ASP A 632 -16.45 19.55 7.69
C ASP A 632 -17.80 20.29 7.70
N GLY A 633 -18.77 19.78 6.93
CA GLY A 633 -20.09 20.37 6.74
C GLY A 633 -20.17 21.29 5.53
N ASP A 634 -19.22 21.20 4.59
CA ASP A 634 -19.32 21.89 3.31
C ASP A 634 -20.34 21.16 2.43
N LEU A 635 -21.23 21.94 1.80
CA LEU A 635 -22.31 21.43 0.96
C LEU A 635 -21.90 21.45 -0.52
N TYR A 636 -21.96 20.30 -1.16
CA TYR A 636 -21.74 20.12 -2.59
C TYR A 636 -23.08 19.95 -3.28
N VAL A 637 -23.27 20.62 -4.41
CA VAL A 637 -24.52 20.60 -5.16
C VAL A 637 -24.23 20.49 -6.64
N SER A 638 -24.86 19.51 -7.31
CA SER A 638 -24.83 19.41 -8.77
C SER A 638 -25.91 20.28 -9.40
N ASP A 639 -25.50 21.21 -10.25
CA ASP A 639 -26.38 22.07 -11.02
C ASP A 639 -26.50 21.54 -12.45
N THR A 640 -27.67 20.99 -12.77
CA THR A 640 -27.95 20.44 -14.10
C THR A 640 -28.12 21.50 -15.17
N GLU A 641 -28.53 22.72 -14.81
CA GLU A 641 -28.71 23.82 -15.76
C GLU A 641 -27.36 24.44 -16.16
N LYS A 642 -26.42 24.49 -15.22
CA LYS A 642 -25.07 25.04 -15.45
C LYS A 642 -24.00 23.99 -15.79
N HIS A 643 -24.36 22.71 -15.73
CA HIS A 643 -23.45 21.59 -15.99
C HIS A 643 -22.19 21.64 -15.12
N GLU A 644 -22.38 21.85 -13.82
CA GLU A 644 -21.28 22.00 -12.87
C GLU A 644 -21.65 21.42 -11.50
N VAL A 645 -20.63 21.19 -10.68
CA VAL A 645 -20.78 20.92 -9.25
C VAL A 645 -20.14 22.06 -8.49
N LYS A 646 -20.88 22.62 -7.53
CA LYS A 646 -20.43 23.72 -6.67
C LYS A 646 -20.35 23.28 -5.22
N ARG A 647 -19.40 23.85 -4.48
CA ARG A 647 -19.20 23.68 -3.03
C ARG A 647 -19.47 25.01 -2.31
N TRP A 648 -20.23 24.95 -1.22
CA TRP A 648 -20.44 26.05 -0.27
C TRP A 648 -19.84 25.69 1.07
N LYS A 649 -18.94 26.52 1.57
CA LYS A 649 -18.50 26.44 2.96
C LYS A 649 -19.52 27.07 3.90
N LYS A 650 -19.55 26.65 5.16
CA LYS A 650 -20.44 27.24 6.18
C LYS A 650 -20.26 28.77 6.22
N GLY A 651 -21.35 29.51 6.01
CA GLY A 651 -21.38 30.98 6.01
C GLY A 651 -20.98 31.66 4.70
N GLN A 652 -20.57 30.92 3.66
CA GLN A 652 -20.37 31.50 2.32
C GLN A 652 -21.72 31.79 1.65
N ARG A 653 -21.78 32.95 0.97
CA ARG A 653 -22.94 33.34 0.17
C ARG A 653 -22.95 32.69 -1.21
N ASP A 654 -21.76 32.60 -1.83
CA ASP A 654 -21.59 32.07 -3.18
C ASP A 654 -20.79 30.78 -3.18
N GLY A 655 -21.21 29.83 -4.02
CA GLY A 655 -20.55 28.53 -4.16
C GLY A 655 -19.38 28.59 -5.12
N THR A 656 -18.31 27.87 -4.78
CA THR A 656 -17.13 27.68 -5.62
C THR A 656 -17.33 26.49 -6.55
N THR A 657 -17.14 26.66 -7.86
CA THR A 657 -17.17 25.53 -8.80
C THR A 657 -16.00 24.60 -8.55
N VAL A 658 -16.28 23.32 -8.34
CA VAL A 658 -15.31 22.27 -7.99
C VAL A 658 -15.23 21.15 -9.04
N ALA A 659 -16.21 21.08 -9.94
CA ALA A 659 -16.15 20.24 -11.14
C ALA A 659 -17.03 20.83 -12.25
N GLY A 660 -16.63 20.63 -13.52
CA GLY A 660 -17.32 21.22 -14.67
C GLY A 660 -17.15 22.74 -14.75
N GLY A 661 -18.23 23.45 -15.11
CA GLY A 661 -18.25 24.92 -15.20
C GLY A 661 -17.66 25.48 -16.51
N ASN A 662 -17.21 24.63 -17.42
CA ASN A 662 -16.68 25.01 -18.74
C ASN A 662 -17.70 24.78 -19.86
N GLY A 663 -18.99 24.90 -19.54
CA GLY A 663 -20.09 24.61 -20.44
C GLY A 663 -20.37 23.12 -20.62
N LYS A 664 -21.42 22.83 -21.38
CA LYS A 664 -21.87 21.49 -21.75
C LYS A 664 -20.85 20.84 -22.70
N GLY A 665 -20.42 19.61 -22.42
CA GLY A 665 -19.61 18.85 -23.37
C GLY A 665 -18.98 17.58 -22.81
N TYR A 666 -18.21 16.88 -23.65
CA TYR A 666 -17.60 15.58 -23.35
C TYR A 666 -16.12 15.66 -22.94
N SER A 667 -15.49 16.84 -23.00
CA SER A 667 -14.10 17.01 -22.57
C SER A 667 -13.93 16.68 -21.08
N LEU A 668 -12.69 16.40 -20.65
CA LEU A 668 -12.39 16.03 -19.26
C LEU A 668 -12.65 17.17 -18.26
N ASN A 669 -12.77 18.41 -18.72
CA ASN A 669 -13.11 19.59 -17.93
C ASN A 669 -14.58 20.02 -18.06
N GLN A 670 -15.40 19.26 -18.79
CA GLN A 670 -16.81 19.54 -19.06
C GLN A 670 -17.71 18.43 -18.53
N LEU A 671 -18.96 18.79 -18.25
CA LEU A 671 -20.03 17.88 -17.85
C LEU A 671 -21.24 18.15 -18.74
N ASP A 672 -22.15 17.19 -18.81
CA ASP A 672 -23.46 17.33 -19.42
C ASP A 672 -24.51 16.70 -18.51
N THR A 673 -25.23 17.57 -17.81
CA THR A 673 -26.33 17.22 -16.91
C THR A 673 -25.84 16.30 -15.77
N PRO A 674 -24.98 16.81 -14.86
CA PRO A 674 -24.53 16.03 -13.70
C PRO A 674 -25.73 15.71 -12.80
N SER A 675 -26.13 14.44 -12.75
CA SER A 675 -27.39 14.00 -12.14
C SER A 675 -27.24 13.59 -10.68
N TYR A 676 -26.05 13.11 -10.30
CA TYR A 676 -25.76 12.61 -8.97
C TYR A 676 -24.29 12.86 -8.61
N ILE A 677 -24.04 13.07 -7.32
CA ILE A 677 -22.68 13.23 -6.80
C ILE A 677 -22.45 12.35 -5.59
N PHE A 678 -21.20 11.89 -5.46
CA PHE A 678 -20.70 11.27 -4.24
C PHE A 678 -19.37 11.93 -3.90
N VAL A 679 -19.23 12.41 -2.67
CA VAL A 679 -18.00 13.03 -2.16
C VAL A 679 -17.33 12.01 -1.26
N ASP A 680 -16.12 11.59 -1.63
CA ASP A 680 -15.31 10.73 -0.77
C ASP A 680 -14.59 11.53 0.33
N GLN A 681 -13.92 10.84 1.23
CA GLN A 681 -13.25 11.45 2.39
C GLN A 681 -12.03 12.29 1.99
N ASP A 682 -11.47 12.09 0.79
CA ASP A 682 -10.42 12.92 0.20
C ASP A 682 -10.98 14.19 -0.47
N TYR A 683 -12.28 14.47 -0.27
CA TYR A 683 -13.03 15.52 -0.97
C TYR A 683 -13.04 15.37 -2.50
N ALA A 684 -12.77 14.17 -3.00
CA ALA A 684 -12.89 13.89 -4.42
C ALA A 684 -14.36 13.59 -4.77
N ILE A 685 -14.78 14.13 -5.91
CA ILE A 685 -16.18 14.16 -6.31
C ILE A 685 -16.38 13.19 -7.46
N TYR A 686 -17.20 12.17 -7.25
CA TYR A 686 -17.68 11.27 -8.30
C TYR A 686 -19.00 11.80 -8.80
N ILE A 687 -19.15 11.87 -10.11
CA ILE A 687 -20.25 12.56 -10.77
C ILE A 687 -20.82 11.64 -11.82
N SER A 688 -22.11 11.35 -11.71
CA SER A 688 -22.88 10.76 -12.80
C SER A 688 -23.10 11.83 -13.87
N ASP A 689 -22.33 11.74 -14.95
CA ASP A 689 -22.37 12.66 -16.08
C ASP A 689 -23.39 12.12 -17.09
N GLU A 690 -24.67 12.34 -16.78
CA GLU A 690 -25.82 11.56 -17.29
C GLU A 690 -25.85 11.50 -18.82
N ASN A 691 -25.86 12.66 -19.48
CA ASN A 691 -25.99 12.73 -20.94
C ASN A 691 -24.69 12.37 -21.67
N ASN A 692 -23.56 12.32 -20.96
CA ASN A 692 -22.30 11.82 -21.49
C ASN A 692 -22.10 10.32 -21.24
N HIS A 693 -23.08 9.62 -20.63
CA HIS A 693 -23.05 8.16 -20.48
C HIS A 693 -21.81 7.65 -19.72
N ARG A 694 -21.37 8.41 -18.71
CA ARG A 694 -20.13 8.12 -17.99
C ARG A 694 -20.20 8.56 -16.52
N VAL A 695 -19.24 8.08 -15.75
CA VAL A 695 -18.98 8.58 -14.40
C VAL A 695 -17.58 9.16 -14.38
N MET A 696 -17.48 10.38 -13.86
CA MET A 696 -16.23 11.11 -13.76
C MET A 696 -15.84 11.32 -12.29
N LYS A 697 -14.55 11.23 -11.97
CA LYS A 697 -13.99 11.59 -10.67
C LYS A 697 -13.16 12.86 -10.79
N TRP A 698 -13.47 13.89 -10.03
CA TRP A 698 -12.64 15.08 -9.83
C TRP A 698 -11.88 14.97 -8.51
N ILE A 699 -10.59 15.26 -8.53
CA ILE A 699 -9.79 15.35 -7.30
C ILE A 699 -9.80 16.81 -6.85
N ASN A 700 -9.85 17.05 -5.55
CA ASN A 700 -9.82 18.41 -5.02
C ASN A 700 -8.62 19.20 -5.59
N GLY A 701 -8.90 20.38 -6.14
CA GLY A 701 -7.90 21.26 -6.75
C GLY A 701 -7.55 20.96 -8.21
N THR A 702 -8.08 19.91 -8.84
CA THR A 702 -7.83 19.65 -10.28
C THR A 702 -8.77 20.44 -11.19
N LYS A 703 -8.28 20.79 -12.39
CA LYS A 703 -9.08 21.46 -13.42
C LYS A 703 -9.88 20.50 -14.29
N GLU A 704 -9.49 19.24 -14.32
CA GLU A 704 -10.09 18.19 -15.14
C GLU A 704 -10.41 16.97 -14.28
N GLY A 705 -11.41 16.20 -14.73
CA GLY A 705 -11.82 14.94 -14.15
C GLY A 705 -11.21 13.75 -14.88
N ARG A 706 -11.30 12.59 -14.24
CA ARG A 706 -10.91 11.29 -14.81
C ARG A 706 -12.12 10.39 -14.98
N LEU A 707 -12.19 9.69 -16.10
CA LEU A 707 -13.19 8.66 -16.35
C LEU A 707 -12.98 7.49 -15.38
N VAL A 708 -14.03 7.07 -14.69
CA VAL A 708 -13.98 5.95 -13.72
C VAL A 708 -15.01 4.85 -13.98
N ALA A 709 -16.06 5.12 -14.77
CA ALA A 709 -16.97 4.11 -15.29
C ALA A 709 -17.63 4.59 -16.60
N GLY A 710 -17.97 3.65 -17.49
CA GLY A 710 -18.57 3.97 -18.79
C GLY A 710 -17.60 4.66 -19.76
N GLY A 711 -18.13 5.59 -20.55
CA GLY A 711 -17.33 6.43 -21.46
C GLY A 711 -16.97 5.79 -22.81
N GLN A 712 -17.58 4.65 -23.15
CA GLN A 712 -17.51 3.99 -24.46
C GLN A 712 -18.79 4.23 -25.29
N GLY A 713 -19.41 5.40 -25.10
CA GLY A 713 -20.70 5.75 -25.70
C GLY A 713 -21.91 5.12 -24.99
N ASP A 714 -23.10 5.49 -25.47
CA ASP A 714 -24.36 4.93 -25.02
C ASP A 714 -24.48 3.45 -25.43
N GLY A 715 -24.87 2.59 -24.49
CA GLY A 715 -25.05 1.16 -24.75
C GLY A 715 -25.21 0.35 -23.47
N ASN A 716 -25.33 -0.97 -23.63
CA ASN A 716 -25.62 -1.91 -22.54
C ASN A 716 -24.52 -2.98 -22.34
N SER A 717 -23.37 -2.86 -23.01
CA SER A 717 -22.23 -3.74 -22.74
C SER A 717 -21.66 -3.48 -21.32
N LEU A 718 -20.69 -4.30 -20.90
CA LEU A 718 -20.07 -4.16 -19.58
C LEU A 718 -19.14 -2.94 -19.45
N THR A 719 -18.79 -2.29 -20.57
CA THR A 719 -17.97 -1.06 -20.60
C THR A 719 -18.79 0.19 -20.86
N GLN A 720 -20.09 0.04 -21.14
CA GLN A 720 -20.99 1.13 -21.50
C GLN A 720 -22.03 1.36 -20.41
N LEU A 721 -22.53 2.60 -20.39
CA LEU A 721 -23.64 3.03 -19.55
C LEU A 721 -24.67 3.74 -20.44
N SER A 722 -25.91 3.77 -20.01
CA SER A 722 -26.99 4.53 -20.63
C SER A 722 -27.67 5.42 -19.59
N ARG A 723 -27.36 6.72 -19.66
CA ARG A 723 -27.84 7.76 -18.73
C ARG A 723 -27.68 7.36 -17.26
N PRO A 724 -26.44 7.29 -16.75
CA PRO A 724 -26.23 6.99 -15.34
C PRO A 724 -26.86 8.08 -14.46
N ALA A 725 -27.70 7.67 -13.51
CA ALA A 725 -28.51 8.58 -12.69
C ALA A 725 -28.12 8.60 -11.20
N GLY A 726 -27.21 7.71 -10.80
CA GLY A 726 -26.79 7.54 -9.42
C GLY A 726 -25.38 6.97 -9.37
N VAL A 727 -24.57 7.47 -8.45
CA VAL A 727 -23.22 6.97 -8.21
C VAL A 727 -22.95 6.96 -6.71
N ILE A 728 -22.43 5.86 -6.21
CA ILE A 728 -21.85 5.76 -4.87
C ILE A 728 -20.56 4.95 -4.95
N VAL A 729 -19.67 5.18 -4.00
CA VAL A 729 -18.39 4.48 -3.92
C VAL A 729 -18.29 3.85 -2.55
N ASP A 730 -17.96 2.57 -2.51
CA ASP A 730 -17.75 1.89 -1.24
C ASP A 730 -16.34 2.18 -0.67
N GLN A 731 -16.10 1.70 0.55
CA GLN A 731 -14.82 1.88 1.25
C GLN A 731 -13.61 1.25 0.52
N LEU A 732 -13.86 0.37 -0.44
CA LEU A 732 -12.84 -0.32 -1.26
C LEU A 732 -12.55 0.42 -2.57
N GLY A 733 -13.24 1.53 -2.82
CA GLY A 733 -13.13 2.29 -4.06
C GLY A 733 -13.84 1.63 -5.25
N ARG A 734 -14.77 0.69 -5.01
CA ARG A 734 -15.63 0.13 -6.06
C ARG A 734 -16.75 1.13 -6.34
N VAL A 735 -16.92 1.48 -7.62
CA VAL A 735 -17.91 2.47 -8.09
C VAL A 735 -19.18 1.74 -8.47
N TYR A 736 -20.27 2.02 -7.77
CA TYR A 736 -21.61 1.51 -8.06
C TYR A 736 -22.41 2.57 -8.78
N VAL A 737 -23.02 2.19 -9.89
CA VAL A 737 -23.68 3.12 -10.81
C VAL A 737 -25.08 2.64 -11.12
N SER A 738 -26.06 3.51 -10.95
CA SER A 738 -27.41 3.32 -11.48
C SER A 738 -27.38 3.57 -12.97
N ASP A 739 -27.31 2.49 -13.75
CA ASP A 739 -27.34 2.52 -15.20
C ASP A 739 -28.81 2.59 -15.66
N SER A 740 -29.40 3.78 -15.51
CA SER A 740 -30.84 3.99 -15.40
C SER A 740 -31.62 3.50 -16.62
N ARG A 741 -31.19 3.87 -17.84
CA ARG A 741 -31.86 3.43 -19.07
C ARG A 741 -31.62 1.97 -19.42
N ASN A 742 -30.59 1.35 -18.85
CA ASN A 742 -30.39 -0.10 -18.95
C ASN A 742 -31.07 -0.87 -17.80
N HIS A 743 -31.76 -0.17 -16.88
CA HIS A 743 -32.57 -0.78 -15.83
C HIS A 743 -31.75 -1.72 -14.92
N ARG A 744 -30.50 -1.35 -14.62
CA ARG A 744 -29.55 -2.19 -13.85
C ARG A 744 -28.65 -1.35 -12.96
N ILE A 745 -28.07 -2.00 -11.96
CA ILE A 745 -26.95 -1.47 -11.17
C ILE A 745 -25.67 -2.14 -11.63
N MET A 746 -24.68 -1.33 -11.95
CA MET A 746 -23.37 -1.77 -12.39
C MET A 746 -22.32 -1.44 -11.33
N ARG A 747 -21.27 -2.25 -11.26
CA ARG A 747 -20.12 -2.05 -10.36
C ARG A 747 -18.81 -2.16 -11.12
N TRP A 748 -17.96 -1.15 -10.96
CA TRP A 748 -16.57 -1.15 -11.41
C TRP A 748 -15.63 -1.26 -10.22
N SER A 749 -14.69 -2.21 -10.29
CA SER A 749 -13.55 -2.22 -9.37
C SER A 749 -12.59 -1.08 -9.70
N LYS A 750 -11.84 -0.59 -8.71
CA LYS A 750 -10.86 0.49 -8.90
C LYS A 750 -9.87 0.14 -10.03
N GLY A 751 -9.81 1.00 -11.05
CA GLY A 751 -8.93 0.83 -12.22
C GLY A 751 -9.41 -0.21 -13.25
N SER A 752 -10.56 -0.85 -13.04
CA SER A 752 -11.16 -1.76 -14.02
C SER A 752 -11.67 -0.97 -15.23
N LYS A 753 -11.50 -1.53 -16.43
CA LYS A 753 -12.15 -1.03 -17.65
C LYS A 753 -13.58 -1.56 -17.80
N ASP A 754 -13.83 -2.75 -17.26
CA ASP A 754 -15.12 -3.43 -17.36
C ASP A 754 -15.88 -3.39 -16.04
N GLY A 755 -17.20 -3.24 -16.15
CA GLY A 755 -18.13 -3.32 -15.04
C GLY A 755 -18.71 -4.72 -14.88
N SER A 756 -19.46 -4.91 -13.79
CA SER A 756 -20.22 -6.12 -13.49
C SER A 756 -21.64 -5.74 -13.08
N ILE A 757 -22.64 -6.51 -13.52
CA ILE A 757 -24.03 -6.30 -13.11
C ILE A 757 -24.20 -6.79 -11.68
N VAL A 758 -24.61 -5.88 -10.79
CA VAL A 758 -24.90 -6.19 -9.38
C VAL A 758 -26.36 -6.60 -9.21
N ALA A 759 -27.27 -5.81 -9.81
CA ALA A 759 -28.71 -5.98 -9.73
C ALA A 759 -29.41 -5.50 -11.01
N GLY A 760 -30.63 -5.96 -11.26
CA GLY A 760 -31.43 -5.54 -12.41
C GLY A 760 -31.01 -6.16 -13.74
N GLY A 761 -31.52 -5.58 -14.84
CA GLY A 761 -31.26 -6.04 -16.21
C GLY A 761 -32.02 -7.30 -16.64
N ASN A 762 -33.01 -7.75 -15.85
CA ASN A 762 -33.77 -9.00 -16.11
C ASN A 762 -35.28 -8.80 -16.22
N GLY A 763 -35.77 -7.55 -16.21
CA GLY A 763 -37.19 -7.22 -16.21
C GLY A 763 -37.44 -5.87 -15.56
N LYS A 764 -38.67 -5.38 -15.62
CA LYS A 764 -39.11 -4.06 -15.12
C LYS A 764 -40.43 -4.14 -14.34
N THR A 765 -40.78 -5.32 -13.84
CA THR A 765 -42.11 -5.56 -13.23
C THR A 765 -42.16 -5.23 -11.74
N GLY A 766 -41.02 -4.88 -11.13
CA GLY A 766 -40.90 -4.62 -9.70
C GLY A 766 -40.73 -5.88 -8.85
N GLN A 767 -40.60 -7.05 -9.48
CA GLN A 767 -40.19 -8.29 -8.81
C GLN A 767 -38.77 -8.19 -8.26
N PRO A 768 -38.39 -9.07 -7.32
CA PRO A 768 -37.02 -9.14 -6.81
C PRO A 768 -35.98 -9.14 -7.95
N ASN A 769 -35.00 -8.24 -7.87
CA ASN A 769 -33.93 -8.07 -8.83
C ASN A 769 -34.37 -7.58 -10.23
N GLU A 770 -35.59 -7.04 -10.33
CA GLU A 770 -36.08 -6.30 -11.49
C GLU A 770 -36.22 -4.81 -11.14
N LEU A 771 -35.43 -3.98 -11.82
CA LEU A 771 -35.41 -2.53 -11.62
C LEU A 771 -36.04 -1.84 -12.82
N ASN A 772 -36.61 -0.65 -12.61
CA ASN A 772 -37.13 0.17 -13.69
C ASN A 772 -36.69 1.62 -13.50
N GLY A 773 -35.65 2.04 -14.24
CA GLY A 773 -35.08 3.38 -14.10
C GLY A 773 -34.50 3.61 -12.71
N PRO A 774 -33.52 2.80 -12.25
CA PRO A 774 -32.89 3.06 -10.96
C PRO A 774 -32.26 4.44 -10.95
N ASN A 775 -32.48 5.21 -9.87
CA ASN A 775 -31.91 6.55 -9.69
C ASN A 775 -30.98 6.57 -8.47
N GLY A 776 -31.48 6.99 -7.31
CA GLY A 776 -30.70 7.09 -6.07
C GLY A 776 -30.26 5.74 -5.54
N LEU A 777 -29.04 5.72 -5.01
CA LEU A 777 -28.39 4.57 -4.39
C LEU A 777 -27.80 5.00 -3.05
N SER A 778 -27.87 4.13 -2.04
CA SER A 778 -27.21 4.34 -0.75
C SER A 778 -26.90 3.00 -0.11
N PHE A 779 -25.77 2.91 0.59
CA PHE A 779 -25.46 1.77 1.45
C PHE A 779 -25.96 2.03 2.87
N ASP A 780 -26.31 0.96 3.61
CA ASP A 780 -26.32 0.96 5.07
C ASP A 780 -24.96 0.52 5.63
N ARG A 781 -24.76 0.68 6.94
CA ARG A 781 -23.55 0.26 7.67
C ARG A 781 -23.25 -1.24 7.55
N GLN A 782 -24.25 -2.07 7.23
CA GLN A 782 -24.07 -3.50 7.03
C GLN A 782 -23.70 -3.85 5.58
N GLY A 783 -23.55 -2.86 4.71
CA GLY A 783 -23.18 -3.05 3.30
C GLY A 783 -24.35 -3.42 2.39
N ASN A 784 -25.60 -3.33 2.86
CA ASN A 784 -26.75 -3.54 1.99
C ASN A 784 -26.97 -2.30 1.12
N LEU A 785 -27.26 -2.55 -0.15
CA LEU A 785 -27.55 -1.51 -1.13
C LEU A 785 -29.05 -1.26 -1.21
N TYR A 786 -29.45 0.00 -1.03
CA TYR A 786 -30.81 0.48 -1.27
C TYR A 786 -30.85 1.17 -2.62
N VAL A 787 -31.91 0.91 -3.38
CA VAL A 787 -32.08 1.43 -4.74
C VAL A 787 -33.48 1.99 -4.91
N ALA A 788 -33.58 3.25 -5.33
CA ALA A 788 -34.83 3.83 -5.78
C ALA A 788 -35.14 3.36 -7.20
N SER A 789 -36.12 2.46 -7.32
CA SER A 789 -36.61 1.99 -8.62
C SER A 789 -37.75 2.89 -9.08
N GLN A 790 -37.41 3.98 -9.76
CA GLN A 790 -38.33 5.08 -10.06
C GLN A 790 -39.62 4.61 -10.75
N GLY A 791 -39.50 3.88 -11.86
CA GLY A 791 -40.65 3.42 -12.65
C GLY A 791 -41.44 2.29 -12.00
N ASN A 792 -40.94 1.71 -10.90
CA ASN A 792 -41.68 0.74 -10.10
C ASN A 792 -42.28 1.37 -8.83
N HIS A 793 -42.08 2.68 -8.62
CA HIS A 793 -42.59 3.42 -7.47
C HIS A 793 -42.20 2.83 -6.10
N LEU A 794 -41.01 2.23 -5.98
CA LEU A 794 -40.58 1.52 -4.77
C LEU A 794 -39.08 1.62 -4.50
N ILE A 795 -38.69 1.25 -3.28
CA ILE A 795 -37.28 1.04 -2.88
C ILE A 795 -37.01 -0.46 -2.74
N GLN A 796 -35.91 -0.95 -3.33
CA GLN A 796 -35.43 -2.33 -3.15
C GLN A 796 -34.13 -2.36 -2.35
N LYS A 797 -34.02 -3.34 -1.43
CA LYS A 797 -32.79 -3.69 -0.70
C LYS A 797 -32.09 -4.85 -1.38
N PHE A 798 -30.77 -4.78 -1.49
CA PHE A 798 -29.91 -5.85 -1.99
C PHE A 798 -28.79 -6.14 -0.99
N SER A 799 -28.56 -7.41 -0.67
CA SER A 799 -27.37 -7.85 0.08
C SER A 799 -26.20 -7.97 -0.89
N VAL A 800 -25.21 -7.09 -0.80
CA VAL A 800 -24.08 -7.06 -1.74
C VAL A 800 -22.84 -7.70 -1.10
N ASP A 801 -22.28 -8.72 -1.75
CA ASP A 801 -21.06 -9.44 -1.32
C ASP A 801 -19.75 -8.63 -1.44
#